data_AF-A0AA49GN35-F1
#
_entry.id   AF-A0AA49GN35-F1
#
_cell.length_a   1.000
_cell.length_b   1.000
_cell.length_c   1.000
_cell.angle_alpha   90.00
_cell.angle_beta   90.00
_cell.angle_gamma   90.00
#
_symmetry.space_group_name_H-M   'P 1'
#
loop_
_entity.id
_entity.type
_entity.pdbx_description
1 polymer ?
#
loop_
_entity_poly.entity_id
_entity_poly.type
_entity_poly.pdbx_seq_one_letter_code
_entity_poly.pdbx_strand_id
1 'polypeptide(L)'
;MNPTPMISLVLKNWRFILDALLIVALVALVFLLNPFGIFGNGLSLGTTTNMVTEVRQIGQLVTAEYYGEVISSIDESRLALVEENNSQQEANQWYSDIKFALFDLYQYQQLSKEERTREYKASGEDIDNWRRIVRQDVSRRNIVEKLEFHKLLEERNDTFTQVIGFLWREKLNHQDERERDEDHQLEEVLFNMYSELAERHARSSTEGFAGYLNDGFEFSANYTGFILDNEVAALPRAERKKKLAMVGRGWVKAGFDFSELDEHTFYFHEESGELHFFGLEPQILNADINPWFIPERGIPGFEIIDYRGEVNFKDARKVKQHCIDKLALYALQADIIGQARRQGAETLKSFFSLITGKEVTQVHFHNDILTQTANIISQDEYVSYYEGILVDSLLQREQRAIDSLRSARTNRTKNQSLAAERDNLRKVVIKQLRQLPFEDEAAGELFNYYSTLTYRIALDSIVDQHEQKLLQQSRWDITQEEDTANIKRLSAYYKSPKCWFEDTLALTMQYNAALDYLRQLPVTVADTFQRTLPNNAIEDWLKNTPARVLNYQTVQDTTRITYLDTLTIRTDSLLTALRYPYAYHPDTFTQYVRADSLLSTTVNYPPDYQRLSGEDSSVLVVDPMAATAAILWIHPRHYIDSLLISRLNDSIITDSLTFILLPYMAYTNGAERWNLTPQQQQELFVYYCQLKGAFMEYEQKGAIVKASEWVRRQFSHSKDSVSTAKSLGAFFFN
;
A
#
# COMPACT_ATOMS: atom_id res chain seq x y z
N MET A 1 3.85 -93.78 -1.02
CA MET A 1 3.51 -92.56 -0.24
C MET A 1 3.34 -91.42 -1.24
N ASN A 2 2.10 -90.99 -1.48
CA ASN A 2 1.81 -89.90 -2.39
C ASN A 2 2.17 -88.57 -1.70
N PRO A 3 2.94 -87.67 -2.33
CA PRO A 3 3.25 -86.38 -1.75
C PRO A 3 1.95 -85.59 -1.57
N THR A 4 1.74 -85.11 -0.35
CA THR A 4 0.56 -84.33 0.05
C THR A 4 0.34 -83.15 -0.90
N PRO A 5 -0.92 -82.84 -1.27
CA PRO A 5 -1.28 -81.86 -2.30
C PRO A 5 -0.78 -80.43 -2.04
N MET A 6 -0.36 -80.11 -0.81
CA MET A 6 0.28 -78.83 -0.48
C MET A 6 1.66 -78.64 -1.14
N ILE A 7 2.46 -79.69 -1.29
CA ILE A 7 3.84 -79.57 -1.80
C ILE A 7 3.84 -79.31 -3.33
N SER A 8 2.86 -79.88 -4.04
CA SER A 8 2.63 -79.64 -5.46
C SER A 8 2.25 -78.17 -5.75
N LEU A 9 1.46 -77.56 -4.85
CA LEU A 9 0.97 -76.19 -5.01
C LEU A 9 2.08 -75.15 -4.75
N VAL A 10 2.99 -75.43 -3.81
CA VAL A 10 4.19 -74.61 -3.55
C VAL A 10 5.19 -74.70 -4.71
N LEU A 11 5.40 -75.89 -5.28
CA LEU A 11 6.29 -76.08 -6.44
C LEU A 11 5.72 -75.43 -7.71
N LYS A 12 4.39 -75.37 -7.88
CA LYS A 12 3.77 -74.77 -9.06
C LYS A 12 3.81 -73.24 -9.05
N ASN A 13 3.81 -72.64 -7.86
CA ASN A 13 3.82 -71.18 -7.67
C ASN A 13 5.17 -70.64 -7.16
N TRP A 14 6.24 -71.43 -7.21
CA TRP A 14 7.54 -71.05 -6.65
C TRP A 14 8.12 -69.78 -7.29
N ARG A 15 7.85 -69.55 -8.59
CA ARG A 15 8.21 -68.30 -9.28
C ARG A 15 7.56 -67.08 -8.63
N PHE A 16 6.26 -67.17 -8.32
CA PHE A 16 5.53 -66.08 -7.68
C PHE A 16 6.04 -65.80 -6.26
N ILE A 17 6.35 -66.85 -5.50
CA ILE A 17 6.93 -66.72 -4.16
C ILE A 17 8.32 -66.08 -4.23
N LEU A 18 9.12 -66.44 -5.23
CA LEU A 18 10.45 -65.88 -5.42
C LEU A 18 10.38 -64.41 -5.87
N ASP A 19 9.47 -64.06 -6.78
CA ASP A 19 9.21 -62.67 -7.17
C ASP A 19 8.74 -61.83 -5.97
N ALA A 20 7.83 -62.36 -5.14
CA ALA A 20 7.38 -61.70 -3.92
C ALA A 20 8.52 -61.51 -2.91
N LEU A 21 9.37 -62.52 -2.71
CA LEU A 21 10.56 -62.42 -1.86
C LEU A 21 11.58 -61.43 -2.42
N LEU A 22 11.74 -61.35 -3.74
CA LEU A 22 12.66 -60.43 -4.40
C LEU A 22 12.17 -58.99 -4.29
N ILE A 23 10.86 -58.74 -4.39
CA ILE A 23 10.26 -57.43 -4.12
C ILE A 23 10.44 -57.05 -2.65
N VAL A 24 10.17 -57.96 -1.71
CA VAL A 24 10.37 -57.70 -0.27
C VAL A 24 11.85 -57.44 0.03
N ALA A 25 12.77 -58.21 -0.57
CA ALA A 25 14.20 -58.00 -0.42
C ALA A 25 14.65 -56.67 -1.05
N LEU A 26 14.10 -56.27 -2.20
CA LEU A 26 14.38 -54.98 -2.84
C LEU A 26 13.89 -53.82 -1.97
N VAL A 27 12.68 -53.91 -1.41
CA VAL A 27 12.12 -52.91 -0.49
C VAL A 27 12.99 -52.82 0.77
N ALA A 28 13.34 -53.97 1.37
CA ALA A 28 14.22 -54.01 2.53
C ALA A 28 15.61 -53.45 2.21
N LEU A 29 16.18 -53.74 1.04
CA LEU A 29 17.48 -53.24 0.58
C LEU A 29 17.44 -51.74 0.30
N VAL A 30 16.34 -51.19 -0.23
CA VAL A 30 16.13 -49.75 -0.38
C VAL A 30 16.06 -49.07 1.00
N PHE A 31 15.43 -49.70 1.99
CA PHE A 31 15.41 -49.19 3.37
C PHE A 31 16.77 -49.32 4.07
N LEU A 32 17.51 -50.41 3.87
CA LEU A 32 18.83 -50.66 4.47
C LEU A 32 19.95 -49.87 3.80
N LEU A 33 19.81 -49.52 2.51
CA LEU A 33 20.72 -48.66 1.76
C LEU A 33 20.31 -47.18 1.81
N ASN A 34 19.40 -46.80 2.70
CA ASN A 34 19.14 -45.41 3.08
C ASN A 34 19.90 -44.92 4.36
N PRO A 35 21.15 -45.32 4.70
CA PRO A 35 21.89 -44.73 5.81
C PRO A 35 22.56 -43.39 5.43
N PHE A 36 22.43 -42.95 4.17
CA PHE A 36 23.04 -41.72 3.66
C PHE A 36 22.04 -40.58 3.36
N GLY A 37 20.73 -40.77 3.59
CA GLY A 37 19.74 -39.69 3.42
C GLY A 37 19.59 -39.15 1.99
N ILE A 38 20.04 -39.90 0.98
CA ILE A 38 20.06 -39.49 -0.44
C ILE A 38 18.63 -39.46 -1.04
N PHE A 39 17.70 -40.24 -0.47
CA PHE A 39 16.29 -40.20 -0.83
C PHE A 39 15.49 -39.44 0.24
N GLY A 40 15.63 -38.11 0.21
CA GLY A 40 14.59 -37.20 0.68
C GLY A 40 14.28 -37.22 2.18
N ASN A 41 15.25 -36.79 2.99
CA ASN A 41 14.86 -35.79 4.01
C ASN A 41 14.55 -34.50 3.24
N GLY A 42 13.39 -34.43 2.59
CA GLY A 42 12.81 -33.12 2.31
C GLY A 42 12.80 -32.39 3.64
N LEU A 43 13.31 -31.15 3.67
CA LEU A 43 13.24 -30.24 4.81
C LEU A 43 12.04 -30.59 5.68
N SER A 44 12.29 -31.18 6.85
CA SER A 44 11.23 -31.62 7.74
C SER A 44 10.55 -30.37 8.31
N LEU A 45 9.62 -29.79 7.54
CA LEU A 45 8.68 -28.76 7.97
C LEU A 45 7.71 -29.26 9.06
N GLY A 46 7.81 -30.55 9.45
CA GLY A 46 6.90 -31.18 10.40
C GLY A 46 6.92 -30.60 11.82
N THR A 47 7.96 -29.88 12.23
CA THR A 47 7.97 -29.21 13.54
C THR A 47 7.25 -27.87 13.49
N THR A 48 7.42 -27.06 12.43
CA THR A 48 6.86 -25.70 12.37
C THR A 48 5.34 -25.69 12.19
N THR A 49 4.79 -26.52 11.30
CA THR A 49 3.33 -26.60 11.06
C THR A 49 2.55 -27.06 12.31
N ASN A 50 3.09 -28.05 13.03
CA ASN A 50 2.46 -28.53 14.26
C ASN A 50 2.51 -27.46 15.36
N MET A 51 3.63 -26.76 15.49
CA MET A 51 3.76 -25.63 16.43
C MET A 51 2.79 -24.48 16.13
N VAL A 52 2.63 -24.07 14.86
CA VAL A 52 1.67 -23.03 14.47
C VAL A 52 0.26 -23.40 14.88
N THR A 53 -0.12 -24.67 14.66
CA THR A 53 -1.46 -25.15 15.00
C THR A 53 -1.69 -25.14 16.51
N GLU A 54 -0.70 -25.55 17.31
CA GLU A 54 -0.76 -25.52 18.77
C GLU A 54 -0.78 -24.09 19.32
N VAL A 55 -0.01 -23.17 18.74
CA VAL A 55 0.02 -21.76 19.17
C VAL A 55 -1.29 -21.06 18.81
N ARG A 56 -1.86 -21.31 17.62
CA ARG A 56 -3.19 -20.80 17.24
C ARG A 56 -4.29 -21.27 18.20
N GLN A 57 -4.18 -22.47 18.77
CA GLN A 57 -5.15 -22.96 19.77
C GLN A 57 -5.12 -22.17 21.08
N ILE A 58 -4.03 -21.47 21.39
CA ILE A 58 -3.98 -20.54 22.54
C ILE A 58 -4.92 -19.36 22.30
N GLY A 59 -5.07 -18.93 21.04
CA GLY A 59 -5.87 -17.78 20.64
C GLY A 59 -5.22 -16.47 21.06
N GLN A 60 -5.32 -16.12 22.35
CA GLN A 60 -4.75 -14.90 22.91
C GLN A 60 -3.91 -15.20 24.14
N LEU A 61 -2.72 -14.60 24.21
CA LEU A 61 -1.85 -14.67 25.36
C LEU A 61 -1.80 -13.32 26.06
N VAL A 62 -2.52 -13.20 27.17
CA VAL A 62 -2.44 -12.04 28.06
C VAL A 62 -1.13 -12.08 28.83
N THR A 63 -0.31 -11.06 28.69
CA THR A 63 1.03 -10.99 29.30
C THR A 63 1.23 -9.77 30.17
N ALA A 64 0.31 -8.80 30.16
CA ALA A 64 0.31 -7.70 31.10
C ALA A 64 -1.13 -7.33 31.46
N GLU A 65 -1.33 -6.98 32.73
CA GLU A 65 -2.59 -6.46 33.23
C GLU A 65 -2.33 -5.13 33.94
N TYR A 66 -3.12 -4.12 33.61
CA TYR A 66 -3.15 -2.84 34.30
C TYR A 66 -4.46 -2.73 35.06
N TYR A 67 -4.40 -2.42 36.35
CA TYR A 67 -5.57 -2.17 37.18
C TYR A 67 -5.61 -0.69 37.53
N GLY A 68 -6.75 -0.05 37.32
CA GLY A 68 -6.87 1.39 37.51
C GLY A 68 -8.28 1.83 37.88
N GLU A 69 -8.33 3.05 38.41
CA GLU A 69 -9.56 3.78 38.69
C GLU A 69 -9.57 5.05 37.84
N VAL A 70 -10.68 5.29 37.17
CA VAL A 70 -10.91 6.49 36.35
C VAL A 70 -12.22 7.14 36.76
N ILE A 71 -12.27 8.46 36.63
CA ILE A 71 -13.50 9.23 36.84
C ILE A 71 -13.84 9.89 35.50
N SER A 72 -15.10 9.80 35.10
CA SER A 72 -15.62 10.50 33.93
C SER A 72 -17.02 11.04 34.18
N SER A 73 -17.29 12.18 33.57
CA SER A 73 -18.60 12.81 33.55
C SER A 73 -19.29 12.66 32.19
N ILE A 74 -20.61 12.86 32.16
CA ILE A 74 -21.38 12.92 30.91
C ILE A 74 -20.90 14.02 29.99
N ASP A 75 -20.42 15.13 30.57
CA ASP A 75 -19.89 16.26 29.83
C ASP A 75 -18.55 15.88 29.18
N GLU A 76 -17.65 15.21 29.91
CA GLU A 76 -16.43 14.61 29.33
C GLU A 76 -16.76 13.57 28.26
N SER A 77 -17.73 12.68 28.48
CA SER A 77 -18.06 11.61 27.53
C SER A 77 -18.65 12.06 26.19
N ARG A 78 -19.05 13.33 26.12
CA ARG A 78 -19.52 13.97 24.89
C ARG A 78 -18.34 14.45 24.02
N LEU A 79 -17.19 14.71 24.64
CA LEU A 79 -15.91 14.96 23.98
C LEU A 79 -15.24 13.61 23.69
N ALA A 80 -14.69 13.43 22.49
CA ALA A 80 -13.89 12.24 22.21
C ALA A 80 -12.52 12.37 22.91
N LEU A 81 -12.10 11.37 23.69
CA LEU A 81 -10.82 11.38 24.45
C LEU A 81 -9.58 11.61 23.57
N VAL A 82 -9.65 11.20 22.31
CA VAL A 82 -8.56 11.37 21.34
C VAL A 82 -8.42 12.84 20.92
N GLU A 83 -9.51 13.61 20.97
CA GLU A 83 -9.49 15.04 20.68
C GLU A 83 -8.84 15.84 21.83
N GLU A 84 -9.04 15.48 23.11
CA GLU A 84 -8.53 16.32 24.23
C GLU A 84 -7.01 16.58 24.20
N ASN A 85 -6.18 15.55 23.96
CA ASN A 85 -4.73 15.73 23.89
C ASN A 85 -4.29 16.37 22.57
N ASN A 86 -4.96 16.03 21.47
CA ASN A 86 -4.62 16.56 20.15
C ASN A 86 -5.01 18.04 20.05
N SER A 87 -6.21 18.41 20.49
CA SER A 87 -6.72 19.79 20.50
C SER A 87 -5.84 20.73 21.33
N GLN A 88 -5.26 20.27 22.44
CA GLN A 88 -4.33 21.11 23.21
C GLN A 88 -3.00 21.34 22.46
N GLN A 89 -2.47 20.30 21.80
CA GLN A 89 -1.26 20.40 21.00
C GLN A 89 -1.49 21.29 19.78
N GLU A 90 -2.58 21.06 19.04
CA GLU A 90 -3.01 21.89 17.92
C GLU A 90 -3.25 23.34 18.34
N ALA A 91 -3.88 23.58 19.48
CA ALA A 91 -4.08 24.93 19.99
C ALA A 91 -2.75 25.62 20.33
N ASN A 92 -1.81 24.91 20.97
CA ASN A 92 -0.46 25.44 21.23
C ASN A 92 0.30 25.74 19.93
N GLN A 93 0.11 24.90 18.92
CA GLN A 93 0.67 25.12 17.59
C GLN A 93 0.10 26.40 16.98
N TRP A 94 -1.23 26.54 16.93
CA TRP A 94 -1.90 27.75 16.46
C TRP A 94 -1.48 29.00 17.22
N TYR A 95 -1.34 28.93 18.54
CA TYR A 95 -0.86 30.05 19.33
C TYR A 95 0.56 30.48 18.96
N SER A 96 1.43 29.51 18.72
CA SER A 96 2.80 29.76 18.28
C SER A 96 2.80 30.39 16.89
N ASP A 97 2.02 29.83 15.97
CA ASP A 97 1.89 30.33 14.60
C ASP A 97 1.34 31.76 14.57
N ILE A 98 0.34 32.08 15.40
CA ILE A 98 -0.14 33.45 15.56
C ILE A 98 0.97 34.39 16.04
N LYS A 99 1.80 33.98 17.02
CA LYS A 99 2.92 34.81 17.49
C LYS A 99 3.97 35.02 16.41
N PHE A 100 4.31 33.99 15.64
CA PHE A 100 5.26 34.09 14.53
C PHE A 100 4.71 35.02 13.44
N ALA A 101 3.46 34.85 13.03
CA ALA A 101 2.77 35.74 12.10
C ALA A 101 2.77 37.20 12.57
N LEU A 102 2.49 37.44 13.86
CA LEU A 102 2.51 38.77 14.45
C LEU A 102 3.94 39.34 14.54
N PHE A 103 4.96 38.50 14.74
CA PHE A 103 6.35 38.93 14.74
C PHE A 103 6.84 39.30 13.34
N ASP A 104 6.49 38.52 12.32
CA ASP A 104 6.80 38.83 10.92
C ASP A 104 6.14 40.15 10.51
N LEU A 105 4.87 40.34 10.88
CA LEU A 105 4.20 41.63 10.72
C LEU A 105 4.93 42.75 11.47
N TYR A 106 5.39 42.50 12.71
CA TYR A 106 6.15 43.49 13.47
C TYR A 106 7.45 43.88 12.78
N GLN A 107 8.22 42.91 12.27
CA GLN A 107 9.46 43.15 11.52
C GLN A 107 9.18 43.97 10.26
N TYR A 108 8.14 43.62 9.51
CA TYR A 108 7.72 44.38 8.35
C TYR A 108 7.40 45.84 8.71
N GLN A 109 6.76 46.07 9.86
CA GLN A 109 6.42 47.43 10.32
C GLN A 109 7.63 48.24 10.80
N GLN A 110 8.76 47.60 11.11
CA GLN A 110 10.03 48.30 11.38
C GLN A 110 10.64 48.92 10.12
N LEU A 111 10.26 48.46 8.92
CA LEU A 111 10.68 49.08 7.67
C LEU A 111 10.08 50.48 7.52
N SER A 112 10.84 51.39 6.91
CA SER A 112 10.34 52.73 6.62
C SER A 112 9.10 52.68 5.71
N LYS A 113 8.25 53.71 5.79
CA LYS A 113 7.02 53.78 4.99
C LYS A 113 7.32 53.75 3.50
N GLU A 114 8.48 54.25 3.09
CA GLU A 114 8.99 54.25 1.73
C GLU A 114 9.40 52.85 1.26
N GLU A 115 10.12 52.10 2.11
CA GLU A 115 10.55 50.72 1.82
C GLU A 115 9.35 49.79 1.69
N ARG A 116 8.41 49.84 2.64
CA ARG A 116 7.15 49.08 2.57
C ARG A 116 6.36 49.35 1.29
N THR A 117 6.29 50.62 0.90
CA THR A 117 5.62 51.02 -0.35
C THR A 117 6.35 50.50 -1.58
N ARG A 118 7.69 50.45 -1.55
CA ARG A 118 8.50 49.92 -2.65
C ARG A 118 8.31 48.41 -2.78
N GLU A 119 8.33 47.69 -1.66
CA GLU A 119 8.12 46.24 -1.61
C GLU A 119 6.73 45.86 -2.14
N TYR A 120 5.68 46.54 -1.69
CA TYR A 120 4.32 46.38 -2.23
C TYR A 120 4.25 46.64 -3.74
N LYS A 121 4.83 47.76 -4.21
CA LYS A 121 4.84 48.06 -5.65
C LYS A 121 5.63 47.03 -6.46
N ALA A 122 6.59 46.35 -5.85
CA ALA A 122 7.38 45.31 -6.48
C ALA A 122 6.64 43.97 -6.55
N SER A 123 5.73 43.66 -5.61
CA SER A 123 4.91 42.44 -5.66
C SER A 123 3.94 42.44 -6.84
N GLY A 124 3.50 43.62 -7.28
CA GLY A 124 2.60 43.77 -8.42
C GLY A 124 1.15 43.39 -8.12
N GLU A 125 0.82 43.17 -6.84
CA GLU A 125 -0.55 42.91 -6.39
C GLU A 125 -1.35 44.22 -6.31
N ASP A 126 -2.56 44.21 -6.87
CA ASP A 126 -3.49 45.35 -6.79
C ASP A 126 -4.48 45.12 -5.65
N ILE A 127 -4.32 45.87 -4.56
CA ILE A 127 -5.09 45.69 -3.34
C ILE A 127 -5.85 46.96 -3.00
N ASP A 128 -7.16 46.81 -2.83
CA ASP A 128 -8.03 47.88 -2.34
C ASP A 128 -7.55 48.35 -0.96
N ASN A 129 -7.52 49.68 -0.78
CA ASN A 129 -7.04 50.30 0.47
C ASN A 129 -5.58 49.97 0.85
N TRP A 130 -4.69 49.68 -0.11
CA TRP A 130 -3.27 49.38 0.16
C TRP A 130 -2.57 50.41 1.06
N ARG A 131 -2.97 51.69 1.04
CA ARG A 131 -2.37 52.70 1.94
C ARG A 131 -2.59 52.37 3.42
N ARG A 132 -3.75 51.82 3.78
CA ARG A 132 -4.08 51.35 5.13
C ARG A 132 -3.28 50.09 5.48
N ILE A 133 -3.20 49.15 4.55
CA ILE A 133 -2.54 47.86 4.74
C ILE A 133 -1.00 48.00 4.78
N VAL A 134 -0.42 48.80 3.90
CA VAL A 134 1.04 48.92 3.72
C VAL A 134 1.64 50.06 4.55
N ARG A 135 1.06 51.27 4.50
CA ARG A 135 1.70 52.49 5.04
C ARG A 135 1.27 52.87 6.45
N GLN A 136 0.02 52.61 6.82
CA GLN A 136 -0.44 52.93 8.17
C GLN A 136 0.17 51.96 9.18
N ASP A 137 0.37 52.46 10.40
CA ASP A 137 0.85 51.63 11.50
C ASP A 137 -0.24 50.61 11.89
N VAL A 138 0.16 49.55 12.60
CA VAL A 138 -0.77 48.49 13.02
C VAL A 138 -1.74 49.06 14.04
N SER A 139 -3.01 48.76 13.83
CA SER A 139 -4.12 49.16 14.67
C SER A 139 -5.13 48.02 14.73
N ARG A 140 -6.03 48.07 15.71
CA ARG A 140 -7.12 47.11 15.84
C ARG A 140 -7.89 46.87 14.54
N ARG A 141 -8.25 47.94 13.81
CA ARG A 141 -9.10 47.89 12.60
C ARG A 141 -8.38 47.47 11.31
N ASN A 142 -7.08 47.22 11.35
CA ASN A 142 -6.32 46.88 10.14
C ASN A 142 -5.35 45.71 10.33
N ILE A 143 -5.30 45.11 11.51
CA ILE A 143 -4.35 44.02 11.80
C ILE A 143 -4.69 42.76 11.02
N VAL A 144 -5.97 42.40 10.93
CA VAL A 144 -6.44 41.22 10.18
C VAL A 144 -6.10 41.38 8.69
N GLU A 145 -6.47 42.51 8.09
CA GLU A 145 -6.17 42.83 6.69
C GLU A 145 -4.65 42.79 6.39
N LYS A 146 -3.82 43.20 7.35
CA LYS A 146 -2.35 43.14 7.21
C LYS A 146 -1.83 41.71 7.26
N LEU A 147 -2.36 40.87 8.14
CA LEU A 147 -1.96 39.47 8.24
C LEU A 147 -2.41 38.66 7.02
N GLU A 148 -3.63 38.93 6.52
CA GLU A 148 -4.14 38.35 5.27
C GLU A 148 -3.30 38.78 4.07
N PHE A 149 -2.93 40.06 3.98
CA PHE A 149 -2.06 40.56 2.91
C PHE A 149 -0.72 39.82 2.84
N HIS A 150 -0.12 39.54 4.00
CA HIS A 150 1.14 38.81 4.06
C HIS A 150 0.97 37.30 4.03
N LYS A 151 -0.27 36.79 3.91
CA LYS A 151 -0.56 35.35 3.88
C LYS A 151 -0.06 34.61 5.13
N LEU A 152 -0.07 35.31 6.27
CA LEU A 152 0.46 34.78 7.52
C LEU A 152 -0.58 34.00 8.33
N LEU A 153 -1.86 34.00 7.90
CA LEU A 153 -2.99 33.32 8.53
C LEU A 153 -3.98 32.79 7.46
N GLU A 154 -3.50 32.03 6.47
CA GLU A 154 -4.34 31.59 5.32
C GLU A 154 -5.35 30.48 5.64
N GLU A 155 -5.17 29.69 6.69
CA GLU A 155 -6.06 28.57 7.04
C GLU A 155 -6.75 28.79 8.39
N ARG A 156 -7.92 29.43 8.40
CA ARG A 156 -8.74 29.54 9.63
C ARG A 156 -9.63 28.32 9.76
N ASN A 157 -9.23 27.37 10.61
CA ASN A 157 -10.07 26.23 10.97
C ASN A 157 -10.83 26.49 12.30
N ASP A 158 -11.64 25.53 12.72
CA ASP A 158 -12.42 25.64 13.96
C ASP A 158 -11.50 25.80 15.19
N THR A 159 -10.36 25.11 15.21
CA THR A 159 -9.35 25.21 16.29
C THR A 159 -8.77 26.63 16.39
N PHE A 160 -8.49 27.29 15.27
CA PHE A 160 -8.05 28.69 15.26
C PHE A 160 -9.09 29.60 15.91
N THR A 161 -10.37 29.46 15.52
CA THR A 161 -11.47 30.26 16.08
C THR A 161 -11.62 30.02 17.59
N GLN A 162 -11.49 28.76 18.03
CA GLN A 162 -11.50 28.40 19.45
C GLN A 162 -10.32 29.02 20.22
N VAL A 163 -9.11 29.01 19.66
CA VAL A 163 -7.92 29.67 20.24
C VAL A 163 -8.14 31.16 20.42
N ILE A 164 -8.68 31.84 19.40
CA ILE A 164 -8.99 33.27 19.47
C ILE A 164 -10.06 33.55 20.54
N GLY A 165 -11.14 32.76 20.57
CA GLY A 165 -12.18 32.89 21.60
C GLY A 165 -11.66 32.64 23.01
N PHE A 166 -10.73 31.69 23.17
CA PHE A 166 -10.08 31.41 24.45
C PHE A 166 -9.23 32.60 24.91
N LEU A 167 -8.39 33.14 24.03
CA LEU A 167 -7.56 34.31 24.31
C LEU A 167 -8.41 35.54 24.62
N TRP A 168 -9.52 35.73 23.92
CA TRP A 168 -10.48 36.79 24.21
C TRP A 168 -11.01 36.70 25.64
N ARG A 169 -11.43 35.50 26.08
CA ARG A 169 -12.01 35.29 27.42
C ARG A 169 -10.96 35.39 28.52
N GLU A 170 -9.86 34.66 28.39
CA GLU A 170 -8.89 34.48 29.48
C GLU A 170 -7.84 35.59 29.52
N LYS A 171 -7.30 36.01 28.37
CA LYS A 171 -6.21 36.99 28.33
C LYS A 171 -6.70 38.42 28.49
N LEU A 172 -7.89 38.72 27.94
CA LEU A 172 -8.48 40.05 27.97
C LEU A 172 -9.59 40.21 29.03
N ASN A 173 -9.89 39.15 29.79
CA ASN A 173 -10.84 39.13 30.91
C ASN A 173 -12.29 39.51 30.51
N HIS A 174 -12.72 39.15 29.30
CA HIS A 174 -14.09 39.36 28.81
C HIS A 174 -15.01 38.16 29.13
N GLN A 175 -15.13 37.79 30.41
CA GLN A 175 -15.85 36.56 30.82
C GLN A 175 -17.37 36.59 30.52
N ASP A 176 -17.99 37.78 30.42
CA ASP A 176 -19.44 37.95 30.31
C ASP A 176 -19.96 38.28 28.88
N GLU A 177 -19.07 38.49 27.90
CA GLU A 177 -19.45 39.03 26.58
C GLU A 177 -19.44 37.98 25.46
N ARG A 178 -20.29 36.96 25.59
CA ARG A 178 -20.40 35.87 24.60
C ARG A 178 -21.08 36.27 23.27
N GLU A 179 -21.76 37.41 23.21
CA GLU A 179 -22.60 37.83 22.07
C GLU A 179 -21.96 38.90 21.15
N ARG A 180 -20.65 39.18 21.28
CA ARG A 180 -19.98 40.12 20.37
C ARG A 180 -19.56 39.44 19.07
N ASP A 181 -19.61 40.22 17.99
CA ASP A 181 -19.13 39.88 16.64
C ASP A 181 -17.73 39.24 16.68
N GLU A 182 -17.59 38.06 16.06
CA GLU A 182 -16.35 37.25 16.06
C GLU A 182 -15.18 38.03 15.46
N ASP A 183 -15.42 38.83 14.42
CA ASP A 183 -14.41 39.66 13.77
C ASP A 183 -13.81 40.69 14.73
N HIS A 184 -14.65 41.26 15.60
CA HIS A 184 -14.22 42.25 16.58
C HIS A 184 -13.36 41.65 17.70
N GLN A 185 -13.65 40.40 18.08
CA GLN A 185 -12.86 39.63 19.04
C GLN A 185 -11.49 39.32 18.44
N LEU A 186 -11.48 38.82 17.21
CA LEU A 186 -10.26 38.51 16.45
C LEU A 186 -9.33 39.72 16.36
N GLU A 187 -9.85 40.87 15.91
CA GLU A 187 -9.08 42.11 15.78
C GLU A 187 -8.40 42.54 17.08
N GLU A 188 -9.12 42.43 18.20
CA GLU A 188 -8.62 42.90 19.51
C GLU A 188 -7.65 41.93 20.16
N VAL A 189 -7.89 40.62 20.06
CA VAL A 189 -6.94 39.61 20.52
C VAL A 189 -5.61 39.78 19.78
N LEU A 190 -5.66 39.82 18.45
CA LEU A 190 -4.46 39.97 17.63
C LEU A 190 -3.74 41.29 17.93
N PHE A 191 -4.46 42.40 18.08
CA PHE A 191 -3.84 43.69 18.34
C PHE A 191 -3.19 43.77 19.72
N ASN A 192 -3.82 43.20 20.74
CA ASN A 192 -3.24 43.12 22.08
C ASN A 192 -1.99 42.22 22.09
N MET A 193 -2.04 41.07 21.41
CA MET A 193 -0.88 40.20 21.26
C MET A 193 0.27 40.88 20.51
N TYR A 194 -0.02 41.60 19.43
CA TYR A 194 0.96 42.38 18.67
C TYR A 194 1.65 43.42 19.56
N SER A 195 0.87 44.14 20.36
CA SER A 195 1.37 45.20 21.26
C SER A 195 2.27 44.63 22.35
N GLU A 196 1.86 43.52 22.97
CA GLU A 196 2.67 42.80 23.97
C GLU A 196 3.98 42.29 23.35
N LEU A 197 3.91 41.71 22.15
CA LEU A 197 5.06 41.18 21.44
C LEU A 197 6.08 42.28 21.13
N ALA A 198 5.62 43.44 20.64
CA ALA A 198 6.46 44.61 20.39
C ALA A 198 7.15 45.12 21.68
N GLU A 199 6.41 45.19 22.79
CA GLU A 199 6.93 45.61 24.09
C GLU A 199 7.98 44.62 24.64
N ARG A 200 7.73 43.31 24.51
CA ARG A 200 8.68 42.26 24.93
C ARG A 200 9.94 42.26 24.07
N HIS A 201 9.82 42.38 22.75
CA HIS A 201 10.99 42.47 21.85
C HIS A 201 11.87 43.66 22.21
N ALA A 202 11.28 44.80 22.59
CA ALA A 202 12.03 46.00 22.98
C ALA A 202 12.77 45.85 24.34
N ARG A 203 12.32 44.96 25.23
CA ARG A 203 12.84 44.83 26.60
C ARG A 203 13.71 43.60 26.83
N SER A 204 13.50 42.53 26.07
CA SER A 204 14.14 41.23 26.28
C SER A 204 15.44 41.09 25.49
N SER A 205 16.33 40.20 25.94
CA SER A 205 17.45 39.74 25.12
C SER A 205 16.93 38.91 23.94
N THR A 206 17.73 38.77 22.88
CA THR A 206 17.38 37.96 21.70
C THR A 206 17.00 36.53 22.09
N GLU A 207 17.73 35.93 23.02
CA GLU A 207 17.45 34.57 23.53
C GLU A 207 16.14 34.53 24.33
N GLY A 208 15.88 35.51 25.19
CA GLY A 208 14.64 35.57 25.98
C GLY A 208 13.40 35.78 25.11
N PHE A 209 13.54 36.55 24.03
CA PHE A 209 12.45 36.75 23.06
C PHE A 209 12.20 35.50 22.21
N ALA A 210 13.26 34.79 21.80
CA ALA A 210 13.13 33.52 21.10
C ALA A 210 12.43 32.45 21.96
N GLY A 211 12.71 32.41 23.28
CA GLY A 211 11.94 31.59 24.23
C GLY A 211 10.45 31.92 24.18
N TYR A 212 10.11 33.20 24.36
CA TYR A 212 8.71 33.67 24.32
C TYR A 212 7.97 33.30 23.03
N LEU A 213 8.62 33.32 21.86
CA LEU A 213 7.99 32.90 20.60
C LEU A 213 7.67 31.39 20.58
N ASN A 214 8.51 30.57 21.19
CA ASN A 214 8.35 29.11 21.22
C ASN A 214 7.48 28.60 22.39
N ASP A 215 7.25 29.42 23.41
CA ASP A 215 6.45 29.02 24.57
C ASP A 215 4.96 28.84 24.20
N GLY A 216 4.36 27.69 24.51
CA GLY A 216 2.91 27.48 24.35
C GLY A 216 2.06 28.37 25.28
N PHE A 217 0.76 28.08 25.41
CA PHE A 217 -0.01 28.73 26.47
C PHE A 217 0.53 28.31 27.85
N GLU A 218 0.81 29.27 28.73
CA GLU A 218 1.10 28.99 30.15
C GLU A 218 -0.14 28.46 30.90
N PHE A 219 -1.33 28.54 30.30
CA PHE A 219 -2.64 28.23 30.89
C PHE A 219 -3.31 26.98 30.29
N SER A 220 -2.54 25.96 29.90
CA SER A 220 -3.06 24.77 29.19
C SER A 220 -4.26 24.09 29.87
N ALA A 221 -4.30 24.05 31.21
CA ALA A 221 -5.43 23.48 31.95
C ALA A 221 -6.77 24.22 31.74
N ASN A 222 -6.74 25.49 31.33
CA ASN A 222 -7.94 26.29 31.12
C ASN A 222 -8.52 26.14 29.71
N TYR A 223 -7.71 25.73 28.73
CA TYR A 223 -8.15 25.64 27.32
C TYR A 223 -9.12 24.48 27.10
N THR A 224 -8.80 23.28 27.60
CA THR A 224 -9.74 22.14 27.54
C THR A 224 -11.04 22.45 28.27
N GLY A 225 -10.96 23.14 29.43
CA GLY A 225 -12.14 23.60 30.16
C GLY A 225 -12.98 24.61 29.36
N PHE A 226 -12.34 25.50 28.59
CA PHE A 226 -13.01 26.44 27.70
C PHE A 226 -13.74 25.75 26.54
N ILE A 227 -13.10 24.77 25.88
CA ILE A 227 -13.75 23.99 24.82
C ILE A 227 -14.98 23.27 25.39
N LEU A 228 -14.81 22.59 26.52
CA LEU A 228 -15.90 21.89 27.21
C LEU A 228 -17.06 22.82 27.54
N ASP A 229 -16.77 24.00 28.10
CA ASP A 229 -17.79 25.02 28.41
C ASP A 229 -18.59 25.44 27.17
N ASN A 230 -17.93 25.63 26.02
CA ASN A 230 -18.56 26.07 24.78
C ASN A 230 -19.41 24.98 24.15
N GLU A 231 -18.89 23.76 24.08
CA GLU A 231 -19.65 22.62 23.57
C GLU A 231 -20.86 22.31 24.43
N VAL A 232 -20.70 22.32 25.76
CA VAL A 232 -21.84 22.17 26.68
C VAL A 232 -22.83 23.31 26.48
N ALA A 233 -22.38 24.56 26.27
CA ALA A 233 -23.28 25.69 26.03
C ALA A 233 -24.11 25.57 24.74
N ALA A 234 -23.54 24.97 23.69
CA ALA A 234 -24.21 24.72 22.41
C ALA A 234 -25.33 23.66 22.51
N LEU A 235 -25.30 22.79 23.52
CA LEU A 235 -26.32 21.75 23.69
C LEU A 235 -27.72 22.32 24.02
N PRO A 236 -28.79 21.62 23.61
CA PRO A 236 -30.16 21.94 24.03
C PRO A 236 -30.29 22.04 25.55
N ARG A 237 -31.14 22.95 26.05
CA ARG A 237 -31.31 23.20 27.50
C ARG A 237 -31.63 21.93 28.31
N ALA A 238 -32.33 20.97 27.72
CA ALA A 238 -32.64 19.68 28.36
C ALA A 238 -31.37 18.83 28.56
N GLU A 239 -30.50 18.76 27.56
CA GLU A 239 -29.23 18.02 27.61
C GLU A 239 -28.20 18.68 28.53
N ARG A 240 -28.17 20.01 28.59
CA ARG A 240 -27.31 20.79 29.52
C ARG A 240 -27.60 20.56 30.99
N LYS A 241 -28.86 20.28 31.34
CA LYS A 241 -29.28 20.05 32.73
C LYS A 241 -28.88 18.67 33.23
N LYS A 242 -28.51 17.75 32.34
CA LYS A 242 -28.03 16.42 32.71
C LYS A 242 -26.64 16.53 33.29
N LYS A 243 -26.46 15.99 34.50
CA LYS A 243 -25.17 15.79 35.14
C LYS A 243 -25.12 14.34 35.58
N LEU A 244 -24.09 13.64 35.15
CA LEU A 244 -23.79 12.29 35.59
C LEU A 244 -22.27 12.19 35.68
N ALA A 245 -21.77 11.77 36.83
CA ALA A 245 -20.35 11.46 37.02
C ALA A 245 -20.24 10.04 37.59
N MET A 246 -19.31 9.26 37.03
CA MET A 246 -19.09 7.88 37.42
C MET A 246 -17.61 7.63 37.70
N VAL A 247 -17.33 6.87 38.76
CA VAL A 247 -16.04 6.19 38.92
C VAL A 247 -16.14 4.85 38.19
N GLY A 248 -15.18 4.56 37.31
CA GLY A 248 -14.94 3.26 36.71
C GLY A 248 -13.68 2.61 37.28
N ARG A 249 -13.79 1.42 37.86
CA ARG A 249 -12.67 0.63 38.40
C ARG A 249 -12.54 -0.66 37.61
N GLY A 250 -11.47 -0.80 36.84
CA GLY A 250 -11.36 -1.86 35.87
C GLY A 250 -9.94 -2.37 35.68
N TRP A 251 -9.80 -3.19 34.65
CA TRP A 251 -8.53 -3.68 34.20
C TRP A 251 -8.39 -3.54 32.69
N VAL A 252 -7.14 -3.45 32.24
CA VAL A 252 -6.74 -3.49 30.83
C VAL A 252 -5.78 -4.65 30.67
N LYS A 253 -6.07 -5.56 29.75
CA LYS A 253 -5.23 -6.71 29.42
C LYS A 253 -4.55 -6.44 28.10
N ALA A 254 -3.22 -6.46 28.12
CA ALA A 254 -2.41 -6.43 26.93
C ALA A 254 -1.65 -7.75 26.75
N GLY A 255 -1.37 -8.08 25.50
CA GLY A 255 -0.77 -9.35 25.17
C GLY A 255 -0.72 -9.58 23.66
N PHE A 256 -0.57 -10.82 23.26
CA PHE A 256 -0.41 -11.23 21.87
C PHE A 256 -1.65 -11.94 21.38
N ASP A 257 -2.12 -11.57 20.19
CA ASP A 257 -3.15 -12.32 19.48
C ASP A 257 -2.47 -13.24 18.46
N PHE A 258 -2.76 -14.53 18.56
CA PHE A 258 -2.17 -15.58 17.73
C PHE A 258 -3.10 -16.06 16.62
N SER A 259 -4.29 -15.47 16.48
CA SER A 259 -5.25 -15.87 15.44
C SER A 259 -4.66 -15.76 14.04
N GLU A 260 -3.83 -14.75 13.80
CA GLU A 260 -3.20 -14.49 12.50
C GLU A 260 -1.85 -15.20 12.28
N LEU A 261 -1.25 -15.82 13.31
CA LEU A 261 0.07 -16.46 13.19
C LEU A 261 0.07 -17.57 12.13
N ASP A 262 0.96 -17.50 11.15
CA ASP A 262 1.21 -18.56 10.16
C ASP A 262 2.62 -19.16 10.30
N GLU A 263 2.95 -20.11 9.41
CA GLU A 263 4.26 -20.77 9.37
C GLU A 263 5.42 -19.84 9.03
N HIS A 264 5.14 -18.65 8.48
CA HIS A 264 6.10 -17.63 8.08
C HIS A 264 6.25 -16.53 9.14
N THR A 265 5.40 -16.55 10.17
CA THR A 265 5.36 -15.50 11.19
C THR A 265 6.40 -15.72 12.30
N PHE A 266 7.02 -16.90 12.38
CA PHE A 266 8.13 -17.12 13.32
C PHE A 266 9.22 -18.06 12.80
N TYR A 267 10.45 -17.85 13.29
CA TYR A 267 11.64 -18.62 12.95
C TYR A 267 12.44 -18.97 14.20
N PHE A 268 12.74 -20.26 14.39
CA PHE A 268 13.55 -20.75 15.51
C PHE A 268 14.94 -21.18 15.05
N HIS A 269 15.97 -20.50 15.53
CA HIS A 269 17.36 -20.83 15.25
C HIS A 269 17.90 -21.80 16.31
N GLU A 270 17.78 -23.09 16.02
CA GLU A 270 18.05 -24.17 16.99
C GLU A 270 19.47 -24.12 17.59
N GLU A 271 20.49 -23.72 16.82
CA GLU A 271 21.88 -23.69 17.31
C GLU A 271 22.14 -22.59 18.33
N SER A 272 21.41 -21.47 18.26
CA SER A 272 21.57 -20.33 19.16
C SER A 272 20.49 -20.26 20.24
N GLY A 273 19.42 -21.06 20.09
CA GLY A 273 18.23 -21.00 20.92
C GLY A 273 17.44 -19.69 20.73
N GLU A 274 17.60 -18.99 19.60
CA GLU A 274 16.91 -17.71 19.38
C GLU A 274 15.59 -17.93 18.62
N LEU A 275 14.50 -17.39 19.15
CA LEU A 275 13.19 -17.41 18.52
C LEU A 275 12.83 -16.01 18.01
N HIS A 276 12.50 -15.90 16.74
CA HIS A 276 12.14 -14.65 16.09
C HIS A 276 10.68 -14.69 15.67
N PHE A 277 9.89 -13.68 16.03
CA PHE A 277 8.55 -13.46 15.50
C PHE A 277 8.56 -12.22 14.58
N PHE A 278 7.86 -12.28 13.45
CA PHE A 278 7.75 -11.20 12.49
C PHE A 278 6.30 -10.72 12.41
N GLY A 279 6.04 -9.42 12.58
CA GLY A 279 4.67 -8.89 12.52
C GLY A 279 3.77 -9.23 13.71
N LEU A 280 4.27 -10.00 14.69
CA LEU A 280 3.57 -10.26 15.95
C LEU A 280 3.90 -9.14 16.96
N GLU A 281 2.93 -8.28 17.24
CA GLU A 281 3.07 -7.19 18.20
C GLU A 281 2.11 -7.34 19.38
N PRO A 282 2.51 -6.91 20.59
CA PRO A 282 1.59 -6.85 21.71
C PRO A 282 0.58 -5.73 21.49
N GLN A 283 -0.69 -6.02 21.76
CA GLN A 283 -1.81 -5.09 21.66
C GLN A 283 -2.69 -5.15 22.91
N ILE A 284 -3.57 -4.16 23.09
CA ILE A 284 -4.63 -4.25 24.09
C ILE A 284 -5.65 -5.28 23.58
N LEU A 285 -5.70 -6.43 24.23
CA LEU A 285 -6.60 -7.52 23.86
C LEU A 285 -8.01 -7.27 24.39
N ASN A 286 -8.11 -6.67 25.58
CA ASN A 286 -9.38 -6.38 26.22
C ASN A 286 -9.21 -5.26 27.27
N ALA A 287 -10.21 -4.40 27.39
CA ALA A 287 -10.33 -3.42 28.46
C ALA A 287 -11.77 -3.50 28.99
N ASP A 288 -11.91 -3.69 30.30
CA ASP A 288 -13.23 -3.82 30.91
C ASP A 288 -13.26 -3.25 32.33
N ILE A 289 -14.46 -2.83 32.75
CA ILE A 289 -14.75 -2.37 34.10
C ILE A 289 -15.59 -3.45 34.77
N ASN A 290 -14.91 -4.25 35.59
CA ASN A 290 -15.53 -5.38 36.30
C ASN A 290 -16.64 -4.88 37.23
N PRO A 291 -17.91 -5.31 37.07
CA PRO A 291 -19.02 -4.90 37.93
C PRO A 291 -18.73 -5.06 39.44
N TRP A 292 -17.88 -6.02 39.80
CA TRP A 292 -17.44 -6.32 41.17
C TRP A 292 -15.92 -6.31 41.26
N PHE A 293 -15.32 -5.11 41.31
CA PHE A 293 -13.88 -4.92 41.27
C PHE A 293 -13.15 -5.67 42.40
N ILE A 294 -13.67 -5.59 43.63
CA ILE A 294 -13.22 -6.44 44.75
C ILE A 294 -14.47 -7.04 45.43
N PRO A 295 -14.91 -8.25 45.02
CA PRO A 295 -16.13 -8.87 45.53
C PRO A 295 -16.11 -9.06 47.05
N GLU A 296 -14.94 -9.43 47.59
CA GLU A 296 -14.71 -9.67 49.02
C GLU A 296 -14.90 -8.40 49.88
N ARG A 297 -14.74 -7.22 49.27
CA ARG A 297 -14.91 -5.91 49.93
C ARG A 297 -16.20 -5.19 49.49
N GLY A 298 -17.00 -5.81 48.61
CA GLY A 298 -18.22 -5.23 48.06
C GLY A 298 -17.99 -3.95 47.26
N ILE A 299 -16.79 -3.74 46.69
CA ILE A 299 -16.48 -2.52 45.95
C ILE A 299 -17.00 -2.66 44.51
N PRO A 300 -17.98 -1.84 44.09
CA PRO A 300 -18.52 -1.90 42.74
C PRO A 300 -17.51 -1.35 41.73
N GLY A 301 -17.53 -1.92 40.52
CA GLY A 301 -16.73 -1.41 39.39
C GLY A 301 -17.21 -0.09 38.85
N PHE A 302 -18.52 0.18 38.96
CA PHE A 302 -19.09 1.47 38.63
C PHE A 302 -19.79 2.07 39.85
N GLU A 303 -19.39 3.28 40.20
CA GLU A 303 -19.98 4.05 41.29
C GLU A 303 -20.44 5.40 40.75
N ILE A 304 -21.73 5.72 40.91
CA ILE A 304 -22.25 7.03 40.51
C ILE A 304 -21.93 8.02 41.62
N ILE A 305 -21.12 9.04 41.30
CA ILE A 305 -20.69 10.07 42.26
C ILE A 305 -21.70 11.21 42.31
N ASP A 306 -22.20 11.62 41.15
CA ASP A 306 -23.18 12.71 41.03
C ASP A 306 -24.19 12.38 39.93
N TYR A 307 -25.44 12.78 40.17
CA TYR A 307 -26.58 12.58 39.28
C TYR A 307 -27.57 13.72 39.43
N ARG A 308 -27.83 14.47 38.34
CA ARG A 308 -28.87 15.50 38.25
C ARG A 308 -29.49 15.54 36.86
N GLY A 309 -30.78 15.89 36.79
CA GLY A 309 -31.54 15.99 35.54
C GLY A 309 -32.09 14.65 35.04
N GLU A 310 -32.71 14.64 33.87
CA GLU A 310 -33.33 13.46 33.25
C GLU A 310 -32.29 12.61 32.49
N VAL A 311 -31.29 12.09 33.21
CA VAL A 311 -30.26 11.21 32.66
C VAL A 311 -30.85 9.81 32.45
N ASN A 312 -30.68 9.26 31.25
CA ASN A 312 -31.23 7.95 30.88
C ASN A 312 -30.14 6.86 30.79
N PHE A 313 -30.54 5.62 30.49
CA PHE A 313 -29.62 4.49 30.36
C PHE A 313 -28.58 4.65 29.23
N LYS A 314 -28.94 5.35 28.14
CA LYS A 314 -27.99 5.61 27.04
C LYS A 314 -26.88 6.55 27.50
N ASP A 315 -27.21 7.57 28.29
CA ASP A 315 -26.26 8.50 28.88
C ASP A 315 -25.27 7.77 29.80
N ALA A 316 -25.77 6.89 30.67
CA ALA A 316 -24.92 6.05 31.52
C ALA A 316 -24.03 5.10 30.71
N ARG A 317 -24.53 4.50 29.63
CA ARG A 317 -23.73 3.65 28.74
C ARG A 317 -22.58 4.43 28.08
N LYS A 318 -22.80 5.68 27.68
CA LYS A 318 -21.77 6.55 27.12
C LYS A 318 -20.66 6.85 28.13
N VAL A 319 -21.03 7.27 29.35
CA VAL A 319 -20.04 7.53 30.42
C VAL A 319 -19.25 6.27 30.76
N LYS A 320 -19.91 5.10 30.79
CA LYS A 320 -19.23 3.81 31.01
C LYS A 320 -18.21 3.50 29.91
N GLN A 321 -18.58 3.65 28.64
CA GLN A 321 -17.66 3.41 27.52
C GLN A 321 -16.45 4.35 27.62
N HIS A 322 -16.69 5.64 27.86
CA HIS A 322 -15.61 6.61 28.00
C HIS A 322 -14.70 6.32 29.21
N CYS A 323 -15.22 5.76 30.31
CA CYS A 323 -14.37 5.25 31.39
C CYS A 323 -13.46 4.11 30.91
N ILE A 324 -13.95 3.16 30.11
CA ILE A 324 -13.13 2.07 29.55
C ILE A 324 -12.02 2.65 28.67
N ASP A 325 -12.37 3.60 27.80
CA ASP A 325 -11.44 4.24 26.87
C ASP A 325 -10.34 5.02 27.64
N LYS A 326 -10.73 5.78 28.68
CA LYS A 326 -9.79 6.51 29.56
C LYS A 326 -8.87 5.56 30.32
N LEU A 327 -9.40 4.43 30.78
CA LEU A 327 -8.63 3.39 31.45
C LEU A 327 -7.61 2.75 30.49
N ALA A 328 -7.99 2.48 29.25
CA ALA A 328 -7.09 2.00 28.20
C ALA A 328 -5.98 3.02 27.90
N LEU A 329 -6.32 4.31 27.80
CA LEU A 329 -5.34 5.38 27.61
C LEU A 329 -4.34 5.45 28.78
N TYR A 330 -4.81 5.37 30.03
CA TYR A 330 -3.94 5.36 31.20
C TYR A 330 -3.03 4.13 31.23
N ALA A 331 -3.52 2.98 30.79
CA ALA A 331 -2.70 1.78 30.62
C ALA A 331 -1.60 1.97 29.56
N LEU A 332 -1.91 2.62 28.44
CA LEU A 332 -0.92 2.96 27.41
C LEU A 332 0.14 3.92 27.96
N GLN A 333 -0.26 4.97 28.69
CA GLN A 333 0.66 5.91 29.35
C GLN A 333 1.55 5.22 30.40
N ALA A 334 1.04 4.16 31.03
CA ALA A 334 1.78 3.32 31.96
C ALA A 334 2.69 2.26 31.27
N ASP A 335 2.87 2.36 29.95
CA ASP A 335 3.69 1.44 29.13
C ASP A 335 3.23 -0.03 29.23
N ILE A 336 1.91 -0.29 29.25
CA ILE A 336 1.38 -1.67 29.31
C ILE A 336 1.85 -2.51 28.12
N ILE A 337 2.03 -1.92 26.94
CA ILE A 337 2.50 -2.60 25.73
C ILE A 337 3.97 -3.02 25.85
N GLY A 338 4.84 -2.15 26.37
CA GLY A 338 6.23 -2.50 26.66
C GLY A 338 6.37 -3.55 27.75
N GLN A 339 5.48 -3.54 28.75
CA GLN A 339 5.38 -4.61 29.75
C GLN A 339 4.92 -5.93 29.14
N ALA A 340 3.86 -5.90 28.32
CA ALA A 340 3.33 -7.06 27.61
C ALA A 340 4.41 -7.71 26.73
N ARG A 341 5.22 -6.90 26.03
CA ARG A 341 6.35 -7.38 25.22
C ARG A 341 7.37 -8.14 26.06
N ARG A 342 7.81 -7.56 27.17
CA ARG A 342 8.82 -8.15 28.06
C ARG A 342 8.33 -9.45 28.69
N GLN A 343 7.12 -9.44 29.26
CA GLN A 343 6.54 -10.61 29.91
C GLN A 343 6.18 -11.70 28.90
N GLY A 344 5.73 -11.32 27.71
CA GLY A 344 5.49 -12.26 26.62
C GLY A 344 6.75 -12.88 26.07
N ALA A 345 7.87 -12.15 25.97
CA ALA A 345 9.16 -12.73 25.61
C ALA A 345 9.53 -13.89 26.55
N GLU A 346 9.45 -13.69 27.87
CA GLU A 346 9.79 -14.72 28.86
C GLU A 346 8.78 -15.89 28.88
N THR A 347 7.50 -15.59 28.69
CA THR A 347 6.44 -16.60 28.63
C THR A 347 6.60 -17.48 27.39
N LEU A 348 6.82 -16.86 26.21
CA LEU A 348 7.05 -17.58 24.96
C LEU A 348 8.38 -18.33 24.97
N LYS A 349 9.42 -17.76 25.56
CA LYS A 349 10.70 -18.46 25.80
C LYS A 349 10.48 -19.77 26.54
N SER A 350 9.75 -19.72 27.65
CA SER A 350 9.46 -20.91 28.47
C SER A 350 8.58 -21.92 27.72
N PHE A 351 7.52 -21.43 27.07
CA PHE A 351 6.58 -22.24 26.31
C PHE A 351 7.25 -22.98 25.13
N PHE A 352 7.98 -22.28 24.28
CA PHE A 352 8.66 -22.88 23.15
C PHE A 352 9.84 -23.77 23.57
N SER A 353 10.46 -23.50 24.72
CA SER A 353 11.46 -24.42 25.27
C SER A 353 10.86 -25.78 25.63
N LEU A 354 9.63 -25.79 26.16
CA LEU A 354 8.91 -27.02 26.50
C LEU A 354 8.48 -27.79 25.24
N ILE A 355 7.94 -27.08 24.24
CA ILE A 355 7.42 -27.72 23.02
C ILE A 355 8.53 -28.25 22.12
N THR A 356 9.59 -27.46 21.92
CA THR A 356 10.70 -27.87 21.03
C THR A 356 11.64 -28.87 21.70
N GLY A 357 11.60 -28.99 23.04
CA GLY A 357 12.56 -29.77 23.82
C GLY A 357 13.99 -29.20 23.78
N LYS A 358 14.17 -27.98 23.25
CA LYS A 358 15.44 -27.26 23.15
C LYS A 358 15.33 -25.96 23.94
N GLU A 359 16.40 -25.56 24.62
CA GLU A 359 16.39 -24.31 25.37
C GLU A 359 16.31 -23.10 24.42
N VAL A 360 15.23 -22.33 24.55
CA VAL A 360 15.12 -21.00 23.91
C VAL A 360 15.83 -20.02 24.83
N THR A 361 16.90 -19.38 24.37
CA THR A 361 17.71 -18.42 25.13
C THR A 361 17.06 -17.04 25.10
N GLN A 362 16.56 -16.62 23.93
CA GLN A 362 16.02 -15.28 23.70
C GLN A 362 14.87 -15.31 22.67
N VAL A 363 13.87 -14.44 22.89
CA VAL A 363 12.77 -14.18 21.96
C VAL A 363 12.89 -12.75 21.43
N HIS A 364 12.81 -12.61 20.11
CA HIS A 364 12.86 -11.34 19.40
C HIS A 364 11.55 -11.09 18.67
N PHE A 365 10.93 -9.95 18.93
CA PHE A 365 9.81 -9.45 18.13
C PHE A 365 10.34 -8.46 17.11
N HIS A 366 10.15 -8.77 15.84
CA HIS A 366 10.45 -7.88 14.74
C HIS A 366 9.16 -7.14 14.37
N ASN A 367 9.06 -5.91 14.85
CA ASN A 367 8.05 -4.96 14.40
C ASN A 367 8.30 -4.68 12.91
N ASP A 368 7.55 -5.37 12.05
CA ASP A 368 7.64 -5.19 10.61
C ASP A 368 6.55 -4.23 10.15
N ILE A 369 6.96 -2.97 9.96
CA ILE A 369 6.09 -1.89 9.48
C ILE A 369 5.42 -2.29 8.16
N LEU A 370 6.11 -3.06 7.29
CA LEU A 370 5.54 -3.51 6.02
C LEU A 370 4.34 -4.44 6.24
N THR A 371 4.47 -5.44 7.11
CA THR A 371 3.38 -6.37 7.43
C THR A 371 2.22 -5.67 8.13
N GLN A 372 2.52 -4.79 9.09
CA GLN A 372 1.49 -4.01 9.79
C GLN A 372 0.69 -3.15 8.81
N THR A 373 1.39 -2.38 7.95
CA THR A 373 0.75 -1.56 6.92
C THR A 373 -0.07 -2.42 5.97
N ALA A 374 0.44 -3.59 5.54
CA ALA A 374 -0.30 -4.47 4.66
C ALA A 374 -1.57 -5.05 5.30
N ASN A 375 -1.53 -5.37 6.60
CA ASN A 375 -2.70 -5.85 7.33
C ASN A 375 -3.77 -4.76 7.47
N ILE A 376 -3.37 -3.52 7.77
CA ILE A 376 -4.29 -2.37 7.81
C ILE A 376 -4.96 -2.19 6.44
N ILE A 377 -4.16 -2.12 5.37
CA ILE A 377 -4.69 -1.99 3.99
C ILE A 377 -5.61 -3.16 3.62
N SER A 378 -5.27 -4.37 4.06
CA SER A 378 -6.11 -5.55 3.77
C SER A 378 -7.43 -5.55 4.52
N GLN A 379 -7.51 -4.91 5.70
CA GLN A 379 -8.76 -4.72 6.43
C GLN A 379 -9.69 -3.72 5.73
N ASP A 380 -9.12 -2.76 4.99
CA ASP A 380 -9.87 -1.79 4.20
C ASP A 380 -10.37 -2.37 2.86
N GLU A 381 -9.92 -3.58 2.50
CA GLU A 381 -10.29 -4.33 1.27
C GLU A 381 -9.89 -3.67 -0.06
N TYR A 382 -9.18 -2.54 -0.06
CA TYR A 382 -8.62 -1.91 -1.26
C TYR A 382 -7.30 -1.20 -0.96
N VAL A 383 -6.55 -0.84 -2.01
CA VAL A 383 -5.29 -0.08 -1.88
C VAL A 383 -5.46 1.31 -2.47
N SER A 384 -5.35 2.36 -1.63
CA SER A 384 -5.31 3.74 -2.09
C SER A 384 -3.98 4.11 -2.78
N TYR A 385 -3.98 5.21 -3.52
CA TYR A 385 -2.79 5.77 -4.16
C TYR A 385 -1.67 6.07 -3.15
N TYR A 386 -2.01 6.70 -2.03
CA TYR A 386 -1.05 7.05 -0.98
C TYR A 386 -0.52 5.81 -0.28
N GLU A 387 -1.36 4.81 -0.02
CA GLU A 387 -0.94 3.52 0.50
C GLU A 387 -0.03 2.78 -0.47
N GLY A 388 -0.33 2.80 -1.77
CA GLY A 388 0.54 2.25 -2.80
C GLY A 388 1.95 2.84 -2.74
N ILE A 389 2.07 4.17 -2.66
CA ILE A 389 3.35 4.88 -2.51
C ILE A 389 4.06 4.48 -1.20
N LEU A 390 3.31 4.39 -0.10
CA LEU A 390 3.86 3.98 1.20
C LEU A 390 4.41 2.56 1.13
N VAL A 391 3.65 1.62 0.57
CA VAL A 391 4.06 0.23 0.35
C VAL A 391 5.33 0.18 -0.49
N ASP A 392 5.41 0.96 -1.58
CA ASP A 392 6.61 1.02 -2.41
C ASP A 392 7.85 1.48 -1.61
N SER A 393 7.70 2.50 -0.77
CA SER A 393 8.75 3.01 0.10
C SER A 393 9.20 1.95 1.13
N LEU A 394 8.24 1.28 1.76
CA LEU A 394 8.50 0.21 2.74
C LEU A 394 9.20 -0.99 2.08
N LEU A 395 8.78 -1.40 0.89
CA LEU A 395 9.42 -2.46 0.11
C LEU A 395 10.88 -2.14 -0.25
N GLN A 396 11.18 -0.89 -0.58
CA GLN A 396 12.56 -0.45 -0.84
C GLN A 396 13.41 -0.46 0.43
N ARG A 397 12.85 0.01 1.56
CA ARG A 397 13.53 -0.04 2.86
C ARG A 397 13.83 -1.49 3.25
N GLU A 398 12.86 -2.38 3.05
CA GLU A 398 12.98 -3.80 3.35
C GLU A 398 14.03 -4.48 2.46
N GLN A 399 14.06 -4.16 1.17
CA GLN A 399 15.10 -4.64 0.26
C GLN A 399 16.52 -4.24 0.74
N ARG A 400 16.70 -3.00 1.19
CA ARG A 400 18.00 -2.53 1.73
C ARG A 400 18.39 -3.27 3.00
N ALA A 401 17.42 -3.58 3.87
CA ALA A 401 17.67 -4.37 5.08
C ALA A 401 18.11 -5.81 4.72
N ILE A 402 17.40 -6.45 3.79
CA ILE A 402 17.74 -7.79 3.27
C ILE A 402 19.14 -7.79 2.65
N ASP A 403 19.48 -6.80 1.84
CA ASP A 403 20.81 -6.70 1.20
C ASP A 403 21.93 -6.43 2.21
N SER A 404 21.66 -5.63 3.25
CA SER A 404 22.58 -5.42 4.37
C SER A 404 22.86 -6.72 5.11
N LEU A 405 21.82 -7.50 5.43
CA LEU A 405 21.97 -8.82 6.04
C LEU A 405 22.76 -9.79 5.16
N ARG A 406 22.47 -9.83 3.84
CA ARG A 406 23.19 -10.68 2.88
C ARG A 406 24.67 -10.32 2.75
N SER A 407 25.01 -9.04 2.89
CA SER A 407 26.38 -8.53 2.75
C SER A 407 27.17 -8.49 4.06
N ALA A 408 26.51 -8.68 5.21
CA ALA A 408 27.15 -8.69 6.52
C ALA A 408 28.19 -9.81 6.64
N ARG A 409 29.41 -9.46 7.07
CA ARG A 409 30.55 -10.39 7.19
C ARG A 409 30.51 -11.23 8.46
N THR A 410 29.94 -10.71 9.53
CA THR A 410 29.77 -11.40 10.82
C THR A 410 28.51 -12.25 10.82
N ASN A 411 28.53 -13.43 11.44
CA ASN A 411 27.37 -14.33 11.53
C ASN A 411 26.70 -14.62 10.17
N ARG A 412 27.52 -14.80 9.13
CA ARG A 412 27.06 -14.88 7.73
C ARG A 412 25.92 -15.88 7.53
N THR A 413 26.03 -17.10 8.05
CA THR A 413 25.00 -18.14 7.91
C THR A 413 23.67 -17.69 8.53
N LYS A 414 23.70 -17.17 9.76
CA LYS A 414 22.53 -16.64 10.47
C LYS A 414 21.91 -15.47 9.73
N ASN A 415 22.71 -14.51 9.28
CA ASN A 415 22.24 -13.34 8.54
C ASN A 415 21.67 -13.71 7.17
N GLN A 416 22.23 -14.72 6.49
CA GLN A 416 21.68 -15.24 5.24
C GLN A 416 20.33 -15.92 5.46
N SER A 417 20.18 -16.70 6.54
CA SER A 417 18.89 -17.30 6.90
C SER A 417 17.84 -16.24 7.22
N LEU A 418 18.20 -15.25 8.05
CA LEU A 418 17.30 -14.14 8.39
C LEU A 418 16.91 -13.32 7.14
N ALA A 419 17.86 -13.06 6.24
CA ALA A 419 17.59 -12.37 4.99
C ALA A 419 16.66 -13.17 4.07
N ALA A 420 16.77 -14.51 4.05
CA ALA A 420 15.86 -15.36 3.29
C ALA A 420 14.44 -15.31 3.87
N GLU A 421 14.30 -15.33 5.20
CA GLU A 421 13.00 -15.27 5.86
C GLU A 421 12.29 -13.94 5.63
N ARG A 422 13.02 -12.82 5.76
CA ARG A 422 12.48 -11.50 5.45
C ARG A 422 12.07 -11.36 3.97
N ASP A 423 12.84 -11.96 3.06
CA ASP A 423 12.50 -11.99 1.63
C ASP A 423 11.24 -12.82 1.36
N ASN A 424 11.01 -13.91 2.12
CA ASN A 424 9.78 -14.70 2.04
C ASN A 424 8.57 -13.91 2.56
N LEU A 425 8.68 -13.31 3.75
CA LEU A 425 7.63 -12.48 4.35
C LEU A 425 7.19 -11.36 3.41
N ARG A 426 8.17 -10.66 2.81
CA ARG A 426 7.91 -9.63 1.81
C ARG A 426 7.11 -10.15 0.61
N LYS A 427 7.42 -11.35 0.11
CA LYS A 427 6.67 -11.97 -1.01
C LYS A 427 5.23 -12.32 -0.60
N VAL A 428 5.03 -12.81 0.62
CA VAL A 428 3.70 -13.10 1.17
C VAL A 428 2.87 -11.82 1.23
N VAL A 429 3.44 -10.74 1.79
CA VAL A 429 2.79 -9.43 1.87
C VAL A 429 2.40 -8.90 0.48
N ILE A 430 3.32 -8.94 -0.49
CA ILE A 430 3.00 -8.49 -1.85
C ILE A 430 1.91 -9.37 -2.48
N LYS A 431 1.97 -10.68 -2.28
CA LYS A 431 0.95 -11.60 -2.82
C LYS A 431 -0.44 -11.28 -2.26
N GLN A 432 -0.53 -10.97 -0.97
CA GLN A 432 -1.76 -10.53 -0.31
C GLN A 432 -2.26 -9.22 -0.90
N LEU A 433 -1.42 -8.18 -0.94
CA LEU A 433 -1.79 -6.86 -1.47
C LEU A 433 -2.19 -6.92 -2.95
N ARG A 434 -1.57 -7.80 -3.76
CA ARG A 434 -1.91 -7.99 -5.17
C ARG A 434 -3.29 -8.61 -5.43
N GLN A 435 -3.98 -9.07 -4.39
CA GLN A 435 -5.36 -9.57 -4.49
C GLN A 435 -6.39 -8.46 -4.26
N LEU A 436 -5.96 -7.30 -3.78
CA LEU A 436 -6.83 -6.18 -3.48
C LEU A 436 -7.03 -5.31 -4.74
N PRO A 437 -8.24 -4.77 -4.94
CA PRO A 437 -8.46 -3.72 -5.94
C PRO A 437 -7.62 -2.48 -5.61
N PHE A 438 -7.19 -1.77 -6.63
CA PHE A 438 -6.53 -0.48 -6.49
C PHE A 438 -7.52 0.66 -6.72
N GLU A 439 -7.29 1.80 -6.06
CA GLU A 439 -8.12 3.00 -6.16
C GLU A 439 -8.45 3.37 -7.62
N ASP A 440 -9.72 3.70 -7.85
CA ASP A 440 -10.42 3.83 -9.14
C ASP A 440 -11.18 2.55 -9.60
N GLU A 441 -12.41 2.40 -9.09
CA GLU A 441 -13.34 1.31 -9.41
C GLU A 441 -13.56 1.11 -10.92
N ALA A 442 -13.35 2.16 -11.74
CA ALA A 442 -13.57 2.10 -13.18
C ALA A 442 -12.63 1.12 -13.89
N ALA A 443 -11.45 0.84 -13.33
CA ALA A 443 -10.47 -0.04 -13.93
C ALA A 443 -10.73 -1.53 -13.62
N GLY A 444 -11.34 -1.84 -12.46
CA GLY A 444 -11.47 -3.21 -11.95
C GLY A 444 -10.12 -3.95 -11.83
N GLU A 445 -9.01 -3.22 -11.85
CA GLU A 445 -7.66 -3.79 -11.83
C GLU A 445 -7.20 -4.05 -10.40
N LEU A 446 -6.55 -5.19 -10.21
CA LEU A 446 -5.91 -5.53 -8.94
C LEU A 446 -4.59 -4.76 -8.79
N PHE A 447 -4.25 -4.44 -7.56
CA PHE A 447 -3.00 -3.77 -7.22
C PHE A 447 -1.78 -4.53 -7.76
N ASN A 448 -0.91 -3.82 -8.47
CA ASN A 448 0.26 -4.40 -9.11
C ASN A 448 1.40 -3.38 -9.22
N TYR A 449 2.51 -3.79 -9.82
CA TYR A 449 3.73 -2.99 -9.93
C TYR A 449 3.53 -1.62 -10.62
N TYR A 450 2.60 -1.54 -11.57
CA TYR A 450 2.36 -0.35 -12.38
C TYR A 450 1.23 0.55 -11.86
N SER A 451 0.40 0.08 -10.90
CA SER A 451 -0.80 0.78 -10.42
C SER A 451 -0.52 2.23 -10.00
N THR A 452 0.50 2.49 -9.17
CA THR A 452 0.81 3.85 -8.71
C THR A 452 1.39 4.76 -9.80
N LEU A 453 2.09 4.20 -10.80
CA LEU A 453 2.60 4.99 -11.93
C LEU A 453 1.45 5.43 -12.84
N THR A 454 0.58 4.50 -13.22
CA THR A 454 -0.52 4.80 -14.13
C THR A 454 -1.59 5.66 -13.50
N TYR A 455 -1.88 5.48 -12.21
CA TYR A 455 -2.79 6.36 -11.50
C TYR A 455 -2.26 7.79 -11.39
N ARG A 456 -0.94 7.96 -11.16
CA ARG A 456 -0.34 9.30 -11.15
C ARG A 456 -0.52 10.03 -12.49
N ILE A 457 -0.27 9.34 -13.59
CA ILE A 457 -0.48 9.85 -14.97
C ILE A 457 -1.98 10.12 -15.23
N ALA A 458 -2.86 9.26 -14.70
CA ALA A 458 -4.30 9.43 -14.84
C ALA A 458 -4.81 10.71 -14.15
N LEU A 459 -4.29 11.00 -12.94
CA LEU A 459 -4.71 12.13 -12.11
C LEU A 459 -4.57 13.49 -12.80
N ASP A 460 -3.46 13.75 -13.49
CA ASP A 460 -3.26 15.00 -14.22
C ASP A 460 -3.68 14.90 -15.70
N SER A 461 -3.98 13.68 -16.18
CA SER A 461 -4.39 13.35 -17.54
C SER A 461 -3.37 13.77 -18.61
N ILE A 462 -2.09 13.84 -18.25
CA ILE A 462 -0.99 14.26 -19.13
C ILE A 462 0.09 13.19 -19.08
N VAL A 463 0.72 12.89 -20.22
CA VAL A 463 1.94 12.05 -20.24
C VAL A 463 3.08 12.92 -20.74
N ASP A 464 3.80 13.51 -19.81
CA ASP A 464 4.93 14.40 -20.11
C ASP A 464 6.18 13.63 -20.58
N GLN A 465 7.23 14.32 -21.04
CA GLN A 465 8.47 13.67 -21.49
C GLN A 465 9.12 12.77 -20.42
N HIS A 466 9.00 13.13 -19.15
CA HIS A 466 9.55 12.36 -18.05
C HIS A 466 8.78 11.05 -17.89
N GLU A 467 7.47 11.09 -17.95
CA GLU A 467 6.57 9.94 -17.83
C GLU A 467 6.61 9.05 -19.06
N GLN A 468 6.74 9.61 -20.26
CA GLN A 468 7.04 8.84 -21.47
C GLN A 468 8.31 8.01 -21.28
N LYS A 469 9.36 8.64 -20.76
CA LYS A 469 10.63 7.98 -20.48
C LYS A 469 10.48 6.94 -19.37
N LEU A 470 9.71 7.23 -18.31
CA LEU A 470 9.42 6.26 -17.25
C LEU A 470 8.66 5.05 -17.78
N LEU A 471 7.62 5.23 -18.61
CA LEU A 471 6.89 4.15 -19.25
C LEU A 471 7.85 3.30 -20.10
N GLN A 472 8.64 3.92 -20.98
CA GLN A 472 9.68 3.23 -21.78
C GLN A 472 10.69 2.47 -20.93
N GLN A 473 11.14 3.06 -19.81
CA GLN A 473 12.14 2.47 -18.94
C GLN A 473 11.57 1.39 -18.02
N SER A 474 10.31 1.51 -17.61
CA SER A 474 9.61 0.55 -16.75
C SER A 474 9.21 -0.73 -17.49
N ARG A 475 9.20 -0.69 -18.81
CA ARG A 475 9.02 -1.84 -19.69
C ARG A 475 10.13 -2.88 -19.48
N TRP A 476 9.76 -4.13 -19.19
CA TRP A 476 10.68 -5.28 -19.08
C TRP A 476 11.31 -5.64 -20.44
N ASP A 477 12.63 -5.75 -20.52
CA ASP A 477 13.28 -6.11 -21.78
C ASP A 477 13.36 -7.63 -21.90
N ILE A 478 12.35 -8.24 -22.54
CA ILE A 478 12.32 -9.70 -22.72
C ILE A 478 13.46 -10.22 -23.61
N THR A 479 14.16 -9.35 -24.34
CA THR A 479 15.28 -9.74 -25.22
C THR A 479 16.57 -10.02 -24.45
N GLN A 480 16.67 -9.55 -23.21
CA GLN A 480 17.81 -9.86 -22.34
C GLN A 480 17.69 -11.29 -21.81
N GLU A 481 18.73 -12.09 -22.01
CA GLU A 481 18.80 -13.46 -21.48
C GLU A 481 18.92 -13.48 -19.95
N GLU A 482 19.50 -12.44 -19.35
CA GLU A 482 19.70 -12.36 -17.90
C GLU A 482 18.71 -11.41 -17.22
N ASP A 483 17.81 -11.97 -16.40
CA ASP A 483 16.88 -11.20 -15.55
C ASP A 483 17.59 -10.17 -14.66
N THR A 484 18.83 -10.46 -14.23
CA THR A 484 19.63 -9.58 -13.37
C THR A 484 19.86 -8.22 -14.01
N ALA A 485 20.08 -8.17 -15.33
CA ALA A 485 20.27 -6.91 -16.05
C ALA A 485 18.98 -6.07 -16.07
N ASN A 486 17.84 -6.72 -16.31
CA ASN A 486 16.52 -6.08 -16.22
C ASN A 486 16.22 -5.56 -14.82
N ILE A 487 16.43 -6.37 -13.79
CA ILE A 487 16.20 -5.98 -12.39
C ILE A 487 17.06 -4.77 -12.03
N LYS A 488 18.35 -4.78 -12.40
CA LYS A 488 19.27 -3.66 -12.13
C LYS A 488 18.82 -2.39 -12.85
N ARG A 489 18.41 -2.50 -14.12
CA ARG A 489 17.89 -1.38 -14.92
C ARG A 489 16.64 -0.79 -14.29
N LEU A 490 15.62 -1.61 -14.01
CA LEU A 490 14.34 -1.17 -13.46
C LEU A 490 14.50 -0.56 -12.06
N SER A 491 15.32 -1.19 -11.22
CA SER A 491 15.63 -0.67 -9.88
C SER A 491 16.34 0.69 -9.91
N ALA A 492 17.01 1.05 -11.01
CA ALA A 492 17.67 2.34 -11.16
C ALA A 492 16.73 3.46 -11.62
N TYR A 493 15.57 3.14 -12.22
CA TYR A 493 14.68 4.13 -12.83
C TYR A 493 13.32 4.28 -12.15
N TYR A 494 12.79 3.22 -11.55
CA TYR A 494 11.46 3.25 -10.93
C TYR A 494 11.45 2.50 -9.60
N LYS A 495 11.35 1.17 -9.65
CA LYS A 495 11.24 0.30 -8.46
C LYS A 495 11.94 -1.02 -8.73
N SER A 496 12.26 -1.75 -7.66
CA SER A 496 12.83 -3.09 -7.81
C SER A 496 11.73 -4.09 -8.13
N PRO A 497 11.74 -4.74 -9.30
CA PRO A 497 10.63 -5.60 -9.72
C PRO A 497 10.76 -7.01 -9.11
N LYS A 498 11.90 -7.35 -8.49
CA LYS A 498 12.28 -8.68 -7.97
C LYS A 498 11.25 -9.34 -7.03
N CYS A 499 10.42 -8.54 -6.37
CA CYS A 499 9.42 -9.02 -5.41
C CYS A 499 7.97 -8.94 -5.93
N TRP A 500 7.76 -8.34 -7.11
CA TRP A 500 6.43 -8.10 -7.66
C TRP A 500 5.91 -9.21 -8.55
N PHE A 501 6.79 -10.02 -9.12
CA PHE A 501 6.41 -11.08 -10.06
C PHE A 501 7.23 -12.36 -9.81
N GLU A 502 6.60 -13.50 -10.07
CA GLU A 502 7.26 -14.81 -10.19
C GLU A 502 7.46 -15.18 -11.66
N ASP A 503 6.67 -14.57 -12.55
CA ASP A 503 6.60 -14.84 -13.98
C ASP A 503 6.77 -13.52 -14.74
N THR A 504 7.85 -13.43 -15.52
CA THR A 504 8.19 -12.23 -16.29
C THR A 504 7.16 -11.92 -17.36
N LEU A 505 6.50 -12.93 -17.94
CA LEU A 505 5.46 -12.74 -18.94
C LEU A 505 4.16 -12.24 -18.31
N ALA A 506 3.84 -12.67 -17.08
CA ALA A 506 2.74 -12.08 -16.33
C ALA A 506 2.99 -10.58 -16.03
N LEU A 507 4.24 -10.20 -15.72
CA LEU A 507 4.62 -8.80 -15.53
C LEU A 507 4.43 -7.98 -16.82
N THR A 508 4.76 -8.53 -18.00
CA THR A 508 4.54 -7.81 -19.27
C THR A 508 3.05 -7.64 -19.57
N MET A 509 2.19 -8.58 -19.17
CA MET A 509 0.74 -8.42 -19.29
C MET A 509 0.17 -7.37 -18.34
N GLN A 510 0.68 -7.29 -17.10
CA GLN A 510 0.33 -6.20 -16.19
C GLN A 510 0.71 -4.83 -16.77
N TYR A 511 1.84 -4.75 -17.47
CA TYR A 511 2.23 -3.52 -18.17
C TYR A 511 1.25 -3.16 -19.29
N ASN A 512 0.82 -4.14 -20.11
CA ASN A 512 -0.19 -3.91 -21.15
C ASN A 512 -1.53 -3.46 -20.55
N ALA A 513 -1.97 -4.05 -19.44
CA ALA A 513 -3.18 -3.64 -18.72
C ALA A 513 -3.08 -2.19 -18.22
N ALA A 514 -1.95 -1.83 -17.62
CA ALA A 514 -1.65 -0.46 -17.22
C ALA A 514 -1.75 0.55 -18.39
N LEU A 515 -1.27 0.20 -19.58
CA LEU A 515 -1.42 1.04 -20.77
C LEU A 515 -2.88 1.11 -21.27
N ASP A 516 -3.63 0.02 -21.11
CA ASP A 516 -5.05 -0.02 -21.45
C ASP A 516 -5.89 0.86 -20.52
N TYR A 517 -5.58 0.88 -19.23
CA TYR A 517 -6.16 1.81 -18.27
C TYR A 517 -5.93 3.27 -18.70
N LEU A 518 -4.69 3.65 -18.99
CA LEU A 518 -4.37 5.02 -19.46
C LEU A 518 -5.10 5.40 -20.76
N ARG A 519 -5.33 4.44 -21.65
CA ARG A 519 -6.03 4.64 -22.92
C ARG A 519 -7.54 4.82 -22.78
N GLN A 520 -8.14 4.24 -21.73
CA GLN A 520 -9.56 4.42 -21.42
C GLN A 520 -9.86 5.80 -20.86
N LEU A 521 -8.84 6.46 -20.32
CA LEU A 521 -8.90 7.80 -19.76
C LEU A 521 -8.59 8.89 -20.81
N PRO A 522 -9.02 10.15 -20.60
CA PRO A 522 -8.77 11.27 -21.50
C PRO A 522 -7.33 11.81 -21.41
N VAL A 523 -6.35 10.92 -21.40
CA VAL A 523 -4.93 11.24 -21.23
C VAL A 523 -4.34 11.81 -22.52
N THR A 524 -3.58 12.90 -22.41
CA THR A 524 -2.94 13.57 -23.55
C THR A 524 -1.41 13.48 -23.44
N VAL A 525 -0.75 12.93 -24.45
CA VAL A 525 0.71 13.01 -24.57
C VAL A 525 1.07 14.42 -25.02
N ALA A 526 1.68 15.20 -24.13
CA ALA A 526 2.12 16.54 -24.44
C ALA A 526 3.26 16.96 -23.53
N ASP A 527 4.19 17.74 -24.08
CA ASP A 527 5.22 18.38 -23.29
C ASP A 527 4.67 19.66 -22.65
N THR A 528 5.08 19.91 -21.41
CA THR A 528 4.75 21.14 -20.71
C THR A 528 5.75 22.22 -21.07
N PHE A 529 5.27 23.30 -21.69
CA PHE A 529 6.07 24.45 -22.05
C PHE A 529 5.67 25.67 -21.21
N GLN A 530 6.63 26.56 -21.04
CA GLN A 530 6.40 27.86 -20.43
C GLN A 530 6.80 28.95 -21.40
N ARG A 531 5.91 29.92 -21.60
CA ARG A 531 6.17 31.08 -22.45
C ARG A 531 5.68 32.35 -21.77
N THR A 532 6.52 33.38 -21.78
CA THR A 532 6.15 34.70 -21.32
C THR A 532 5.79 35.56 -22.51
N LEU A 533 4.58 36.12 -22.53
CA LEU A 533 4.05 36.93 -23.61
C LEU A 533 3.59 38.29 -23.07
N PRO A 534 3.71 39.38 -23.83
CA PRO A 534 3.00 40.61 -23.53
C PRO A 534 1.49 40.37 -23.42
N ASN A 535 0.80 41.06 -22.51
CA ASN A 535 -0.62 40.82 -22.24
C ASN A 535 -1.50 40.99 -23.49
N ASN A 536 -1.15 41.93 -24.36
CA ASN A 536 -1.84 42.18 -25.63
C ASN A 536 -1.60 41.09 -26.70
N ALA A 537 -0.63 40.20 -26.52
CA ALA A 537 -0.29 39.14 -27.48
C ALA A 537 -0.89 37.77 -27.11
N ILE A 538 -1.51 37.63 -25.93
CA ILE A 538 -2.03 36.34 -25.43
C ILE A 538 -3.20 35.86 -26.30
N GLU A 539 -4.16 36.73 -26.60
CA GLU A 539 -5.36 36.35 -27.35
C GLU A 539 -5.00 35.88 -28.77
N ASP A 540 -4.07 36.58 -29.43
CA ASP A 540 -3.55 36.19 -30.73
C ASP A 540 -2.78 34.86 -30.65
N TRP A 541 -2.01 34.65 -29.57
CA TRP A 541 -1.29 33.39 -29.39
C TRP A 541 -2.22 32.20 -29.14
N LEU A 542 -3.25 32.36 -28.30
CA LEU A 542 -4.27 31.32 -28.02
C LEU A 542 -5.09 30.96 -29.26
N LYS A 543 -5.39 31.94 -30.13
CA LYS A 543 -6.10 31.68 -31.39
C LYS A 543 -5.26 30.92 -32.41
N ASN A 544 -3.94 31.14 -32.41
CA ASN A 544 -3.04 30.61 -33.43
C ASN A 544 -2.22 29.39 -32.97
N THR A 545 -2.25 29.07 -31.67
CA THR A 545 -1.49 27.94 -31.11
C THR A 545 -2.47 26.91 -30.54
N PRO A 546 -2.56 25.71 -31.13
CA PRO A 546 -3.33 24.60 -30.57
C PRO A 546 -2.64 24.06 -29.31
N ALA A 547 -2.82 24.80 -28.23
CA ALA A 547 -2.25 24.54 -26.93
C ALA A 547 -3.36 24.48 -25.88
N ARG A 548 -3.24 23.52 -24.95
CA ARG A 548 -4.09 23.49 -23.75
C ARG A 548 -3.37 24.25 -22.65
N VAL A 549 -3.91 25.39 -22.23
CA VAL A 549 -3.35 26.17 -21.12
C VAL A 549 -3.60 25.41 -19.82
N LEU A 550 -2.53 25.18 -19.06
CA LEU A 550 -2.59 24.57 -17.73
C LEU A 550 -2.69 25.61 -16.63
N ASN A 551 -1.86 26.65 -16.74
CA ASN A 551 -1.76 27.72 -15.75
C ASN A 551 -1.29 29.00 -16.45
N TYR A 552 -1.66 30.17 -15.92
CA TYR A 552 -1.12 31.44 -16.35
C TYR A 552 -0.91 32.35 -15.14
N GLN A 553 0.19 33.11 -15.16
CA GLN A 553 0.52 34.08 -14.13
C GLN A 553 0.86 35.41 -14.80
N THR A 554 0.09 36.45 -14.51
CA THR A 554 0.31 37.79 -15.05
C THR A 554 1.18 38.60 -14.09
N VAL A 555 2.26 39.18 -14.62
CA VAL A 555 3.17 40.09 -13.92
C VAL A 555 3.37 41.33 -14.78
N GLN A 556 2.80 42.46 -14.32
CA GLN A 556 2.79 43.74 -15.04
C GLN A 556 2.23 43.60 -16.46
N ASP A 557 3.01 43.98 -17.48
CA ASP A 557 2.61 43.96 -18.89
C ASP A 557 2.82 42.60 -19.58
N THR A 558 3.19 41.57 -18.81
CA THR A 558 3.48 40.22 -19.33
C THR A 558 2.70 39.14 -18.60
N THR A 559 2.35 38.07 -19.30
CA THR A 559 1.77 36.86 -18.71
C THR A 559 2.64 35.67 -19.05
N ARG A 560 3.05 34.94 -18.02
CA ARG A 560 3.71 33.64 -18.12
C ARG A 560 2.63 32.58 -18.24
N ILE A 561 2.55 31.94 -19.39
CA ILE A 561 1.60 30.86 -19.68
C ILE A 561 2.35 29.53 -19.61
N THR A 562 1.82 28.59 -18.84
CA THR A 562 2.20 27.18 -18.86
C THR A 562 1.17 26.43 -19.69
N TYR A 563 1.61 25.76 -20.75
CA TYR A 563 0.72 25.13 -21.71
C TYR A 563 1.26 23.79 -22.21
N LEU A 564 0.35 22.96 -22.71
CA LEU A 564 0.64 21.71 -23.40
C LEU A 564 0.62 21.93 -24.91
N ASP A 565 1.67 21.50 -25.62
CA ASP A 565 1.63 21.40 -27.08
C ASP A 565 0.89 20.13 -27.49
N THR A 566 -0.28 20.28 -28.11
CA THR A 566 -1.14 19.13 -28.48
C THR A 566 -0.89 18.60 -29.90
N LEU A 567 0.03 19.21 -30.65
CA LEU A 567 0.25 18.87 -32.07
C LEU A 567 1.22 17.70 -32.31
N THR A 568 2.07 17.37 -31.34
CA THR A 568 3.30 16.62 -31.64
C THR A 568 3.13 15.10 -31.61
N ILE A 569 2.26 14.52 -30.77
CA ILE A 569 2.10 13.06 -30.67
C ILE A 569 0.64 12.68 -30.36
N ARG A 570 0.04 11.79 -31.17
CA ARG A 570 -1.25 11.18 -30.81
C ARG A 570 -1.02 10.19 -29.64
N THR A 571 -1.68 10.40 -28.51
CA THR A 571 -1.61 9.51 -27.32
C THR A 571 -1.71 8.04 -27.70
N ASP A 572 -2.71 7.70 -28.50
CA ASP A 572 -2.97 6.32 -28.94
C ASP A 572 -1.79 5.71 -29.73
N SER A 573 -1.05 6.53 -30.49
CA SER A 573 0.14 6.08 -31.22
C SER A 573 1.28 5.71 -30.25
N LEU A 574 1.55 6.56 -29.25
CA LEU A 574 2.57 6.28 -28.23
C LEU A 574 2.22 5.03 -27.42
N LEU A 575 1.03 4.97 -26.84
CA LEU A 575 0.62 3.85 -25.98
C LEU A 575 0.61 2.53 -26.79
N THR A 576 0.16 2.56 -28.05
CA THR A 576 0.22 1.40 -28.94
C THR A 576 1.66 0.97 -29.26
N ALA A 577 2.59 1.92 -29.45
CA ALA A 577 4.00 1.61 -29.71
C ALA A 577 4.75 1.02 -28.51
N LEU A 578 4.34 1.39 -27.29
CA LEU A 578 4.93 0.89 -26.03
C LEU A 578 4.43 -0.50 -25.63
N ARG A 579 3.32 -0.95 -26.21
CA ARG A 579 2.65 -2.19 -25.85
C ARG A 579 3.42 -3.43 -26.30
N TYR A 580 3.41 -4.49 -25.49
CA TYR A 580 3.88 -5.80 -25.95
C TYR A 580 2.92 -6.37 -27.00
N PRO A 581 3.46 -6.96 -28.08
CA PRO A 581 2.65 -7.37 -29.22
C PRO A 581 1.98 -8.74 -29.06
N TYR A 582 2.24 -9.43 -27.95
CA TYR A 582 1.74 -10.77 -27.69
C TYR A 582 0.75 -10.77 -26.52
N ALA A 583 -0.11 -11.79 -26.50
CA ALA A 583 -0.99 -12.10 -25.38
C ALA A 583 -0.41 -13.28 -24.60
N TYR A 584 -0.42 -13.18 -23.27
CA TYR A 584 0.04 -14.23 -22.38
C TYR A 584 -0.98 -14.50 -21.28
N HIS A 585 -1.39 -15.75 -21.16
CA HIS A 585 -2.17 -16.25 -20.04
C HIS A 585 -1.48 -17.52 -19.53
N PRO A 586 -1.10 -17.63 -18.25
CA PRO A 586 -0.33 -18.78 -17.74
C PRO A 586 -0.98 -20.13 -18.04
N ASP A 587 -2.30 -20.23 -17.87
CA ASP A 587 -3.05 -21.46 -18.12
C ASP A 587 -3.07 -21.84 -19.59
N THR A 588 -3.29 -20.86 -20.48
CA THR A 588 -3.34 -21.08 -21.92
C THR A 588 -1.94 -21.39 -22.47
N PHE A 589 -0.91 -20.68 -22.02
CA PHE A 589 0.49 -20.96 -22.35
C PHE A 589 0.86 -22.39 -21.94
N THR A 590 0.54 -22.78 -20.71
CA THR A 590 0.78 -24.14 -20.22
C THR A 590 0.00 -25.19 -21.03
N GLN A 591 -1.24 -24.90 -21.42
CA GLN A 591 -2.04 -25.78 -22.27
C GLN A 591 -1.36 -25.99 -23.63
N TYR A 592 -0.85 -24.92 -24.25
CA TYR A 592 -0.19 -25.00 -25.55
C TYR A 592 1.16 -25.71 -25.49
N VAL A 593 1.98 -25.43 -24.47
CA VAL A 593 3.25 -26.14 -24.22
C VAL A 593 3.05 -27.65 -24.08
N ARG A 594 1.87 -28.09 -23.65
CA ARG A 594 1.55 -29.50 -23.42
C ARG A 594 0.72 -30.15 -24.53
N ALA A 595 0.31 -29.40 -25.55
CA ALA A 595 -0.52 -29.92 -26.62
C ALA A 595 0.27 -30.94 -27.46
N ASP A 596 -0.34 -32.06 -27.87
CA ASP A 596 0.35 -33.10 -28.65
C ASP A 596 0.87 -32.58 -30.01
N SER A 597 0.32 -31.46 -30.50
CA SER A 597 0.66 -30.89 -31.80
C SER A 597 0.68 -29.35 -31.79
N LEU A 598 1.50 -28.72 -30.93
CA LEU A 598 1.66 -27.27 -30.98
C LEU A 598 2.30 -26.80 -32.30
N LEU A 599 3.29 -27.56 -32.77
CA LEU A 599 4.05 -27.30 -33.99
C LEU A 599 3.89 -28.50 -34.92
N SER A 600 3.13 -28.35 -36.01
CA SER A 600 3.15 -29.38 -37.07
C SER A 600 4.36 -29.15 -37.98
N THR A 601 5.20 -30.17 -38.16
CA THR A 601 6.39 -30.11 -39.02
C THR A 601 6.05 -29.87 -40.50
N THR A 602 6.71 -28.86 -41.06
CA THR A 602 7.02 -28.62 -42.49
C THR A 602 5.96 -29.00 -43.51
N VAL A 603 5.10 -28.03 -43.84
CA VAL A 603 4.48 -28.02 -45.17
C VAL A 603 5.54 -27.49 -46.15
N ASN A 604 6.03 -28.31 -47.08
CA ASN A 604 6.85 -27.84 -48.20
C ASN A 604 6.00 -26.87 -49.02
N TYR A 605 6.43 -25.61 -49.12
CA TYR A 605 5.74 -24.51 -49.81
C TYR A 605 5.50 -24.86 -51.30
N PRO A 606 4.24 -25.05 -51.77
CA PRO A 606 3.92 -24.80 -53.16
C PRO A 606 3.77 -23.28 -53.39
N PRO A 607 4.27 -22.72 -54.50
CA PRO A 607 4.14 -21.29 -54.82
C PRO A 607 2.68 -20.81 -55.00
N ASP A 608 1.71 -21.73 -55.11
CA ASP A 608 0.29 -21.44 -55.37
C ASP A 608 -0.62 -21.84 -54.18
N TYR A 609 -0.39 -21.25 -53.00
CA TYR A 609 -1.19 -21.59 -51.81
C TYR A 609 -2.63 -21.04 -51.90
N GLN A 610 -3.57 -21.92 -52.25
CA GLN A 610 -5.01 -21.65 -52.12
C GLN A 610 -5.47 -21.83 -50.66
N ARG A 611 -6.37 -20.92 -50.25
CA ARG A 611 -7.01 -20.75 -48.93
C ARG A 611 -7.22 -22.07 -48.14
N LEU A 612 -6.64 -22.13 -46.94
CA LEU A 612 -7.05 -23.08 -45.90
C LEU A 612 -8.50 -22.75 -45.46
N SER A 613 -9.36 -23.77 -45.36
CA SER A 613 -10.77 -23.62 -44.99
C SER A 613 -10.91 -23.15 -43.53
N GLY A 614 -11.74 -22.12 -43.32
CA GLY A 614 -11.64 -21.22 -42.18
C GLY A 614 -12.42 -21.57 -40.91
N GLU A 615 -12.32 -22.79 -40.40
CA GLU A 615 -12.90 -23.13 -39.08
C GLU A 615 -11.87 -23.18 -37.93
N ASP A 616 -10.57 -23.35 -38.22
CA ASP A 616 -9.51 -23.33 -37.21
C ASP A 616 -8.66 -22.05 -37.30
N SER A 617 -8.94 -21.09 -36.42
CA SER A 617 -8.11 -19.88 -36.33
C SER A 617 -6.74 -20.23 -35.77
N SER A 618 -5.69 -20.08 -36.57
CA SER A 618 -4.31 -20.46 -36.25
C SER A 618 -3.32 -19.38 -36.68
N VAL A 619 -2.08 -19.45 -36.18
CA VAL A 619 -1.01 -18.54 -36.58
C VAL A 619 0.01 -19.34 -37.38
N LEU A 620 0.18 -19.02 -38.66
CA LEU A 620 1.22 -19.63 -39.48
C LEU A 620 2.52 -18.84 -39.30
N VAL A 621 3.59 -19.49 -38.89
CA VAL A 621 4.92 -18.88 -38.72
C VAL A 621 5.84 -19.41 -39.82
N VAL A 622 6.25 -18.52 -40.71
CA VAL A 622 7.15 -18.84 -41.83
C VAL A 622 8.55 -18.37 -41.48
N ASP A 623 9.51 -19.29 -41.52
CA ASP A 623 10.94 -18.97 -41.47
C ASP A 623 11.48 -18.87 -42.91
N PRO A 624 11.72 -17.64 -43.40
CA PRO A 624 12.18 -17.42 -44.77
C PRO A 624 13.60 -17.95 -45.00
N MET A 625 14.44 -18.08 -43.96
CA MET A 625 15.80 -18.59 -44.09
C MET A 625 15.83 -20.12 -44.16
N ALA A 626 14.95 -20.78 -43.41
CA ALA A 626 14.86 -22.24 -43.40
C ALA A 626 14.02 -22.81 -44.55
N ALA A 627 13.28 -21.97 -45.30
CA ALA A 627 12.25 -22.39 -46.24
C ALA A 627 11.22 -23.36 -45.62
N THR A 628 11.00 -23.24 -44.31
CA THR A 628 10.06 -24.06 -43.55
C THR A 628 8.97 -23.18 -42.98
N ALA A 629 7.73 -23.69 -42.99
CA ALA A 629 6.63 -23.10 -42.28
C ALA A 629 6.24 -24.01 -41.12
N ALA A 630 6.04 -23.42 -39.96
CA ALA A 630 5.45 -24.06 -38.80
C ALA A 630 4.05 -23.47 -38.57
N ILE A 631 3.04 -24.34 -38.48
CA ILE A 631 1.71 -23.91 -38.05
C ILE A 631 1.73 -23.93 -36.52
N LEU A 632 1.51 -22.76 -35.90
CA LEU A 632 1.15 -22.67 -34.49
C LEU A 632 -0.36 -22.86 -34.38
N TRP A 633 -0.75 -23.97 -33.76
CA TRP A 633 -2.15 -24.28 -33.47
C TRP A 633 -2.64 -23.50 -32.24
N ILE A 634 -2.54 -22.16 -32.33
CA ILE A 634 -2.99 -21.20 -31.32
C ILE A 634 -3.91 -20.19 -32.00
N HIS A 635 -5.06 -19.94 -31.38
CA HIS A 635 -5.95 -18.89 -31.83
C HIS A 635 -5.25 -17.52 -31.72
N PRO A 636 -5.27 -16.66 -32.76
CA PRO A 636 -4.56 -15.38 -32.77
C PRO A 636 -4.75 -14.54 -31.50
N ARG A 637 -5.98 -14.40 -30.98
CA ARG A 637 -6.29 -13.67 -29.72
C ARG A 637 -5.57 -14.17 -28.46
N HIS A 638 -5.10 -15.41 -28.45
CA HIS A 638 -4.37 -16.01 -27.33
C HIS A 638 -2.85 -15.95 -27.53
N TYR A 639 -2.39 -15.41 -28.66
CA TYR A 639 -0.99 -15.32 -29.01
C TYR A 639 -0.54 -13.88 -29.27
N ILE A 640 -1.36 -13.13 -30.00
CA ILE A 640 -1.18 -11.73 -30.33
C ILE A 640 -2.17 -10.95 -29.48
N ASP A 641 -1.73 -9.80 -29.03
CA ASP A 641 -2.59 -8.97 -28.25
C ASP A 641 -3.76 -8.42 -29.09
N SER A 642 -4.98 -8.59 -28.56
CA SER A 642 -6.27 -8.26 -29.17
C SER A 642 -6.37 -6.88 -29.82
N LEU A 643 -5.79 -5.84 -29.21
CA LEU A 643 -5.87 -4.49 -29.77
C LEU A 643 -5.05 -4.33 -31.04
N LEU A 644 -3.89 -5.00 -31.09
CA LEU A 644 -3.07 -5.02 -32.29
C LEU A 644 -3.72 -5.87 -33.36
N ILE A 645 -4.35 -7.02 -33.01
CA ILE A 645 -5.07 -7.85 -34.00
C ILE A 645 -6.06 -7.02 -34.81
N SER A 646 -6.80 -6.10 -34.16
CA SER A 646 -7.78 -5.26 -34.85
C SER A 646 -7.18 -4.22 -35.83
N ARG A 647 -5.87 -3.96 -35.73
CA ARG A 647 -5.15 -2.91 -36.49
C ARG A 647 -4.04 -3.45 -37.39
N LEU A 648 -3.65 -4.70 -37.22
CA LEU A 648 -2.56 -5.32 -37.96
C LEU A 648 -2.98 -5.72 -39.38
N ASN A 649 -2.00 -5.81 -40.27
CA ASN A 649 -2.17 -6.44 -41.57
C ASN A 649 -2.39 -7.96 -41.41
N ASP A 650 -2.88 -8.61 -42.46
CA ASP A 650 -3.08 -10.07 -42.53
C ASP A 650 -1.78 -10.87 -42.27
N SER A 651 -0.64 -10.20 -42.43
CA SER A 651 0.67 -10.71 -42.05
C SER A 651 1.47 -9.70 -41.24
N ILE A 652 2.27 -10.23 -40.33
CA ILE A 652 3.25 -9.49 -39.53
C ILE A 652 4.62 -9.98 -39.96
N ILE A 653 5.42 -9.07 -40.49
CA ILE A 653 6.79 -9.36 -40.89
C ILE A 653 7.72 -8.89 -39.77
N THR A 654 8.56 -9.80 -39.28
CA THR A 654 9.71 -9.50 -38.42
C THR A 654 10.99 -9.73 -39.22
N ASP A 655 12.14 -9.28 -38.73
CA ASP A 655 13.43 -9.48 -39.41
C ASP A 655 13.74 -10.96 -39.71
N SER A 656 13.21 -11.88 -38.89
CA SER A 656 13.54 -13.31 -38.97
C SER A 656 12.35 -14.21 -39.30
N LEU A 657 11.10 -13.81 -39.05
CA LEU A 657 9.91 -14.63 -39.22
C LEU A 657 8.75 -13.82 -39.83
N THR A 658 7.89 -14.50 -40.59
CA THR A 658 6.60 -13.93 -41.02
C THR A 658 5.46 -14.67 -40.32
N PHE A 659 4.63 -13.94 -39.56
CA PHE A 659 3.43 -14.46 -38.93
C PHE A 659 2.22 -14.15 -39.81
N ILE A 660 1.46 -15.16 -40.22
CA ILE A 660 0.25 -15.02 -41.05
C ILE A 660 -0.95 -15.47 -40.20
N LEU A 661 -1.95 -14.61 -40.07
CA LEU A 661 -3.14 -14.87 -39.24
C LEU A 661 -4.20 -15.62 -40.06
N LEU A 662 -4.63 -16.78 -39.57
CA LEU A 662 -5.64 -17.63 -40.20
C LEU A 662 -6.90 -17.73 -39.30
N PRO A 663 -8.11 -17.92 -39.88
CA PRO A 663 -8.43 -17.65 -41.28
C PRO A 663 -8.26 -16.15 -41.57
N TYR A 664 -8.05 -15.82 -42.84
CA TYR A 664 -8.02 -14.44 -43.32
C TYR A 664 -9.25 -13.71 -42.79
N MET A 665 -9.07 -12.93 -41.73
CA MET A 665 -10.14 -12.18 -41.08
C MET A 665 -10.59 -11.17 -42.12
N ALA A 666 -11.73 -11.42 -42.78
CA ALA A 666 -12.29 -10.50 -43.75
C ALA A 666 -12.72 -9.22 -43.02
N TYR A 667 -11.79 -8.29 -42.79
CA TYR A 667 -12.03 -7.08 -42.01
C TYR A 667 -11.89 -5.80 -42.84
N THR A 668 -13.01 -5.07 -42.81
CA THR A 668 -13.22 -3.62 -42.93
C THR A 668 -12.20 -2.81 -43.72
N ASN A 669 -12.54 -2.55 -44.98
CA ASN A 669 -11.98 -1.46 -45.78
C ASN A 669 -12.13 -0.13 -45.02
N GLY A 670 -11.06 0.38 -44.38
CA GLY A 670 -11.03 1.74 -43.85
C GLY A 670 -10.20 2.00 -42.60
N ALA A 671 -9.76 0.97 -41.86
CA ALA A 671 -8.90 1.19 -40.69
C ALA A 671 -7.44 1.49 -41.10
N GLU A 672 -6.81 2.44 -40.41
CA GLU A 672 -5.39 2.78 -40.58
C GLU A 672 -4.55 1.55 -40.19
N ARG A 673 -3.78 1.02 -41.15
CA ARG A 673 -2.96 -0.18 -40.96
C ARG A 673 -1.78 0.14 -40.05
N TRP A 674 -1.65 -0.61 -38.95
CA TRP A 674 -0.55 -0.44 -38.01
C TRP A 674 0.58 -1.43 -38.30
N ASN A 675 1.81 -0.94 -38.39
CA ASN A 675 3.01 -1.77 -38.47
C ASN A 675 3.64 -1.86 -37.08
N LEU A 676 4.01 -3.07 -36.63
CA LEU A 676 4.76 -3.24 -35.40
C LEU A 676 6.09 -2.48 -35.47
N THR A 677 6.47 -1.84 -34.36
CA THR A 677 7.80 -1.23 -34.24
C THR A 677 8.90 -2.30 -34.29
N PRO A 678 10.16 -1.97 -34.65
CA PRO A 678 11.25 -2.94 -34.64
C PRO A 678 11.41 -3.65 -33.28
N GLN A 679 11.21 -2.90 -32.18
CA GLN A 679 11.21 -3.48 -30.83
C GLN A 679 10.08 -4.50 -30.66
N GLN A 680 8.83 -4.17 -31.05
CA GLN A 680 7.71 -5.11 -30.98
C GLN A 680 7.96 -6.35 -31.84
N GLN A 681 8.50 -6.20 -33.05
CA GLN A 681 8.83 -7.34 -33.91
C GLN A 681 9.82 -8.30 -33.22
N GLN A 682 10.88 -7.75 -32.61
CA GLN A 682 11.86 -8.52 -31.86
C GLN A 682 11.23 -9.20 -30.63
N GLU A 683 10.37 -8.50 -29.89
CA GLU A 683 9.68 -9.04 -28.72
C GLU A 683 8.73 -10.19 -29.08
N LEU A 684 7.98 -10.07 -30.17
CA LEU A 684 7.12 -11.13 -30.68
C LEU A 684 7.94 -12.37 -31.09
N PHE A 685 9.10 -12.14 -31.71
CA PHE A 685 10.05 -13.20 -32.05
C PHE A 685 10.60 -13.91 -30.80
N VAL A 686 11.02 -13.16 -29.78
CA VAL A 686 11.53 -13.74 -28.53
C VAL A 686 10.43 -14.53 -27.81
N TYR A 687 9.21 -14.01 -27.75
CA TYR A 687 8.08 -14.74 -27.17
C TYR A 687 7.79 -16.06 -27.91
N TYR A 688 7.84 -16.03 -29.26
CA TYR A 688 7.75 -17.26 -30.07
C TYR A 688 8.84 -18.28 -29.68
N CYS A 689 10.09 -17.83 -29.58
CA CYS A 689 11.21 -18.69 -29.20
C CYS A 689 11.04 -19.29 -27.79
N GLN A 690 10.54 -18.50 -26.82
CA GLN A 690 10.25 -18.98 -25.48
C GLN A 690 9.15 -20.05 -25.48
N LEU A 691 8.04 -19.81 -26.19
CA LEU A 691 6.95 -20.79 -26.33
C LEU A 691 7.45 -22.08 -26.98
N LYS A 692 8.19 -21.97 -28.09
CA LYS A 692 8.79 -23.12 -28.80
C LYS A 692 9.78 -23.86 -27.91
N GLY A 693 10.63 -23.16 -27.17
CA GLY A 693 11.59 -23.73 -26.22
C GLY A 693 10.90 -24.52 -25.13
N ALA A 694 9.91 -23.93 -24.47
CA ALA A 694 9.11 -24.58 -23.43
C ALA A 694 8.37 -25.82 -23.96
N PHE A 695 7.81 -25.75 -25.16
CA PHE A 695 7.20 -26.89 -25.84
C PHE A 695 8.21 -28.01 -26.10
N MET A 696 9.39 -27.70 -26.65
CA MET A 696 10.42 -28.70 -26.93
C MET A 696 10.98 -29.34 -25.66
N GLU A 697 11.16 -28.56 -24.58
CA GLU A 697 11.55 -29.07 -23.27
C GLU A 697 10.50 -30.03 -22.72
N TYR A 698 9.21 -29.65 -22.81
CA TYR A 698 8.11 -30.52 -22.42
C TYR A 698 8.10 -31.80 -23.26
N GLU A 699 8.29 -31.70 -24.57
CA GLU A 699 8.32 -32.86 -25.47
C GLU A 699 9.42 -33.86 -25.13
N GLN A 700 10.59 -33.36 -24.72
CA GLN A 700 11.72 -34.16 -24.26
C GLN A 700 11.49 -34.83 -22.89
N LYS A 701 10.49 -34.41 -22.11
CA LYS A 701 10.15 -35.09 -20.85
C LYS A 701 9.68 -36.51 -21.15
N GLY A 702 10.21 -37.47 -20.39
CA GLY A 702 9.77 -38.87 -20.48
C GLY A 702 8.28 -39.02 -20.14
N ALA A 703 7.62 -40.03 -20.73
CA ALA A 703 6.18 -40.28 -20.56
C ALA A 703 5.74 -40.36 -19.08
N ILE A 704 6.59 -40.89 -18.20
CA ILE A 704 6.33 -40.97 -16.76
C ILE A 704 6.23 -39.58 -16.12
N VAL A 705 7.12 -38.65 -16.49
CA VAL A 705 7.12 -37.29 -15.97
C VAL A 705 5.87 -36.55 -16.47
N LYS A 706 5.56 -36.65 -17.77
CA LYS A 706 4.34 -36.09 -18.36
C LYS A 706 3.08 -36.63 -17.65
N ALA A 707 2.99 -37.94 -17.43
CA ALA A 707 1.88 -38.57 -16.72
C ALA A 707 1.78 -38.10 -15.26
N SER A 708 2.92 -37.98 -14.56
CA SER A 708 2.94 -37.50 -13.16
C SER A 708 2.47 -36.05 -13.05
N GLU A 709 2.93 -35.15 -13.92
CA GLU A 709 2.48 -33.76 -13.99
C GLU A 709 0.99 -33.65 -14.31
N TRP A 710 0.50 -34.48 -15.25
CA TRP A 710 -0.93 -34.57 -15.57
C TRP A 710 -1.76 -35.00 -14.35
N VAL A 711 -1.33 -36.07 -13.66
CA VAL A 711 -2.01 -36.57 -12.45
C VAL A 711 -2.03 -35.51 -11.35
N ARG A 712 -0.90 -34.86 -11.05
CA ARG A 712 -0.83 -33.78 -10.04
C ARG A 712 -1.82 -32.66 -10.34
N ARG A 713 -1.98 -32.29 -11.62
CA ARG A 713 -2.93 -31.25 -12.04
C ARG A 713 -4.39 -31.67 -11.84
N GLN A 714 -4.73 -32.91 -12.18
CA GLN A 714 -6.09 -33.42 -11.94
C GLN A 714 -6.44 -33.39 -10.44
N PHE A 715 -5.46 -33.63 -9.57
CA PHE A 715 -5.63 -33.52 -8.12
C PHE A 715 -5.62 -32.08 -7.59
N SER A 716 -4.93 -31.13 -8.23
CA SER A 716 -4.98 -29.72 -7.81
C SER A 716 -6.32 -29.09 -8.17
N HIS A 717 -6.83 -29.31 -9.39
CA HIS A 717 -8.15 -28.80 -9.80
C HIS A 717 -9.31 -29.37 -8.96
N SER A 718 -9.18 -30.60 -8.43
CA SER A 718 -10.21 -31.15 -7.53
C SER A 718 -10.18 -30.51 -6.14
N LYS A 719 -9.02 -30.05 -5.66
CA LYS A 719 -8.93 -29.27 -4.40
C LYS A 719 -9.52 -27.88 -4.57
N ASP A 720 -9.20 -27.21 -5.66
CA ASP A 720 -9.69 -25.86 -5.93
C ASP A 720 -11.22 -25.86 -6.06
N SER A 721 -11.79 -26.76 -6.86
CA SER A 721 -13.26 -26.90 -6.99
C SER A 721 -13.98 -27.23 -5.69
N VAL A 722 -13.38 -28.02 -4.79
CA VAL A 722 -13.94 -28.29 -3.45
C VAL A 722 -13.83 -27.07 -2.54
N SER A 723 -12.77 -26.28 -2.64
CA SER A 723 -12.62 -25.03 -1.87
C SER A 723 -13.57 -23.93 -2.36
N THR A 724 -13.76 -23.77 -3.68
CA THR A 724 -14.73 -22.83 -4.27
C THR A 724 -16.17 -23.25 -3.95
N ALA A 725 -16.47 -24.55 -3.91
CA ALA A 725 -17.77 -25.04 -3.46
C ALA A 725 -18.03 -24.78 -1.97
N LYS A 726 -16.98 -24.81 -1.13
CA LYS A 726 -17.08 -24.45 0.29
C LYS A 726 -17.23 -22.95 0.51
N SER A 727 -16.56 -22.09 -0.26
CA SER A 727 -16.71 -20.64 -0.15
C SER A 727 -18.09 -20.18 -0.66
N LEU A 728 -18.59 -20.75 -1.75
CA LEU A 728 -19.96 -20.53 -2.21
C LEU A 728 -20.99 -21.08 -1.21
N GLY A 729 -20.74 -22.23 -0.59
CA GLY A 729 -21.58 -22.78 0.47
C GLY A 729 -21.67 -21.87 1.70
N ALA A 730 -20.55 -21.27 2.13
CA ALA A 730 -20.55 -20.31 3.24
C ALA A 730 -21.31 -19.01 2.91
N PHE A 731 -21.32 -18.60 1.64
CA PHE A 731 -22.07 -17.41 1.17
C PHE A 731 -23.58 -17.63 1.11
N PHE A 732 -24.06 -18.88 1.05
CA PHE A 732 -25.50 -19.20 1.07
C PHE A 732 -26.05 -19.49 2.47
N PHE A 733 -25.20 -19.54 3.51
CA PHE A 733 -25.57 -19.86 4.89
C PHE A 733 -25.29 -18.76 5.92
N ASN A 734 -24.87 -17.57 5.47
CA ASN A 734 -25.00 -16.30 6.20
C ASN A 734 -26.07 -15.45 5.53
#